data_AF-M1ZPE7-F1
#
_entry.id   AF-M1ZPE7-F1
#
_cell.length_a   1.000
_cell.length_b   1.000
_cell.length_c   1.000
_cell.angle_alpha   90.00
_cell.angle_beta   90.00
_cell.angle_gamma   90.00
#
_symmetry.space_group_name_H-M   'P 1'
#
loop_
_entity.id
_entity.type
_entity.pdbx_description
1 polymer ?
#
loop_
_entity_poly.entity_id
_entity_poly.type
_entity_poly.pdbx_seq_one_letter_code
_entity_poly.pdbx_strand_id
1 'polypeptide(L)'
;MTKLNFKYLYNKISKSLKNNSWIKKQGMNKEYISLHIDSLEFNKKLSKMIVNQDFSAKSTLQLCKGLLESIYPIKSEKECLEEIYTYSLNKTFPHTNKIKNDSNLNICAEVFLKVFCIINDFEKNCNGSSFKSKYPLKFLKDEEIEALERPQEYKKFLSNFKKDYIYEMMKLSEEVMGFNTLDHVCGVHYLCVHIGRQLKKVGIPIDLGRVSGAGAGHDIGKYGCTGEDLKRVPHLHYYYTDQWFKRYNIPYIGNIAMNHSTWDLEVENLSLESLILIYSDFRVKNMETPSGYKMHIYSLEDSFYVILNKLENLDEKKKKRYSAVYSKLKDFEDYILSLNINVDPNKNMFNRYFPLNNTEYSLMQGEEITNNLKNISIYHSIYLMHQLRDEISLETILDSARSEKDWKDLREYIRVLQEYSTYLTQKQKKQTLKFLFENLTHPEDDIRKHCAELIGKLIAILDESYMKEIPSNVELPNAEINSLDVLREYLKAMLSPPSNMIYINKFNLGYSTPTMIDSLFKYCKESSLEDYRKIILNHFDHKKYKNVDVQLFLLDTAKYIPIDFSSEYTNSLWDFIFNILKKRNQALRLGALKTLNLLAQEDLPLDIKSKIEDYLNSSSINKKYITENLLKLKLAKNLNMKSLCCSLEEHININKKLATEIFLSNLKSNTSWIKKHIQIDLLLKYAKENPSSFAMHTVIHFSNLLKVSDIESVRSKAGNAILELMPYLSLAERNEIAIELLRGLEIEGNRFTEYIPTYAGQVILWLQPIELDEIIQDLTIKFKKSNTNLKCLLLKTIGITISNY
;
A
#
# COMPACT_ATOMS: atom_id res chain seq x y z
N MET A 1 24.03 -50.33 -4.68
CA MET A 1 23.35 -49.15 -4.10
C MET A 1 22.87 -49.39 -2.67
N THR A 2 22.07 -50.43 -2.41
CA THR A 2 21.49 -50.75 -1.08
C THR A 2 22.50 -50.87 0.07
N LYS A 3 23.64 -51.53 -0.14
CA LYS A 3 24.69 -51.67 0.90
C LYS A 3 25.38 -50.34 1.26
N LEU A 4 25.56 -49.46 0.27
CA LEU A 4 26.16 -48.13 0.46
C LEU A 4 25.18 -47.19 1.19
N ASN A 5 23.90 -47.24 0.79
CA ASN A 5 22.80 -46.51 1.41
C ASN A 5 22.60 -46.91 2.87
N PHE A 6 22.63 -48.23 3.16
CA PHE A 6 22.58 -48.74 4.53
C PHE A 6 23.71 -48.19 5.38
N LYS A 7 24.96 -48.30 4.92
CA LYS A 7 26.14 -47.83 5.66
C LYS A 7 26.06 -46.32 5.93
N TYR A 8 25.63 -45.54 4.95
CA TYR A 8 25.45 -44.09 5.09
C TYR A 8 24.39 -43.75 6.15
N LEU A 9 23.21 -44.35 6.05
CA LEU A 9 22.08 -44.04 6.94
C LEU A 9 22.35 -44.51 8.37
N TYR A 10 22.86 -45.73 8.54
CA TYR A 10 23.29 -46.26 9.84
C TYR A 10 24.34 -45.36 10.50
N ASN A 11 25.39 -44.97 9.77
CA ASN A 11 26.44 -44.11 10.31
C ASN A 11 25.91 -42.72 10.71
N LYS A 12 25.00 -42.13 9.92
CA LYS A 12 24.38 -40.84 10.28
C LYS A 12 23.53 -40.95 11.54
N ILE A 13 22.66 -41.96 11.64
CA ILE A 13 21.81 -42.18 12.82
C ILE A 13 22.68 -42.43 14.05
N SER A 14 23.63 -43.36 13.96
CA SER A 14 24.54 -43.73 15.05
C SER A 14 25.37 -42.54 15.53
N LYS A 15 26.00 -41.76 14.63
CA LYS A 15 26.78 -40.56 14.98
C LYS A 15 25.91 -39.48 15.62
N SER A 16 24.67 -39.32 15.15
CA SER A 16 23.74 -38.30 15.62
C SER A 16 23.21 -38.59 17.03
N LEU A 17 22.86 -39.84 17.31
CA LEU A 17 22.35 -40.29 18.60
C LEU A 17 23.46 -40.52 19.65
N LYS A 18 24.66 -40.97 19.23
CA LYS A 18 25.81 -41.19 20.12
C LYS A 18 26.62 -39.92 20.44
N ASN A 19 26.12 -38.74 20.04
CA ASN A 19 26.78 -37.45 20.28
C ASN A 19 26.71 -37.09 21.78
N ASN A 20 27.87 -36.96 22.43
CA ASN A 20 27.98 -36.73 23.87
C ASN A 20 27.28 -35.44 24.36
N SER A 21 27.29 -34.34 23.57
CA SER A 21 26.65 -33.10 23.99
C SER A 21 25.11 -33.21 23.95
N TRP A 22 24.58 -33.92 22.95
CA TRP A 22 23.15 -34.17 22.84
C TRP A 22 22.64 -35.17 23.89
N ILE A 23 23.39 -36.24 24.15
CA ILE A 23 23.05 -37.22 25.19
C ILE A 23 22.97 -36.54 26.57
N LYS A 24 23.97 -35.71 26.91
CA LYS A 24 23.96 -34.94 28.17
C LYS A 24 22.77 -33.99 28.25
N LYS A 25 22.44 -33.31 27.15
CA LYS A 25 21.29 -32.39 27.09
C LYS A 25 19.96 -33.09 27.35
N GLN A 26 19.80 -34.33 26.88
CA GLN A 26 18.55 -35.10 27.01
C GLN A 26 18.52 -36.01 28.24
N GLY A 27 19.59 -36.05 29.06
CA GLY A 27 19.66 -36.89 30.25
C GLY A 27 19.69 -38.41 29.97
N MET A 28 20.12 -38.83 28.78
CA MET A 28 20.12 -40.26 28.39
C MET A 28 21.45 -40.96 28.68
N ASN A 29 21.44 -42.30 28.75
CA ASN A 29 22.64 -43.11 28.87
C ASN A 29 23.11 -43.65 27.49
N LYS A 30 24.38 -43.40 27.18
CA LYS A 30 25.04 -43.78 25.92
C LYS A 30 25.10 -45.30 25.68
N GLU A 31 25.24 -46.08 26.73
CA GLU A 31 25.31 -47.54 26.65
C GLU A 31 23.98 -48.11 26.17
N TYR A 32 22.86 -47.61 26.71
CA TYR A 32 21.51 -47.99 26.28
C TYR A 32 21.23 -47.64 24.82
N ILE A 33 21.62 -46.44 24.36
CA ILE A 33 21.50 -46.05 22.96
C ILE A 33 22.28 -47.03 22.05
N SER A 34 23.47 -47.45 22.49
CA SER A 34 24.32 -48.36 21.72
C SER A 34 23.74 -49.78 21.68
N LEU A 35 23.19 -50.28 22.79
CA LEU A 35 22.53 -51.60 22.85
C LEU A 35 21.42 -51.74 21.79
N HIS A 36 20.62 -50.69 21.58
CA HIS A 36 19.53 -50.75 20.62
C HIS A 36 19.97 -50.48 19.17
N ILE A 37 20.81 -49.45 18.93
CA ILE A 37 21.26 -49.11 17.56
C ILE A 37 22.16 -50.21 16.97
N ASP A 38 23.00 -50.84 17.79
CA ASP A 38 23.94 -51.86 17.32
C ASP A 38 23.31 -53.27 17.27
N SER A 39 22.03 -53.38 17.63
CA SER A 39 21.29 -54.64 17.60
C SER A 39 21.09 -55.18 16.17
N LEU A 40 21.03 -56.51 16.05
CA LEU A 40 20.68 -57.17 14.79
C LEU A 40 19.27 -56.79 14.32
N GLU A 41 18.36 -56.50 15.24
CA GLU A 41 16.99 -56.11 14.92
C GLU A 41 16.94 -54.73 14.24
N PHE A 42 17.65 -53.73 14.78
CA PHE A 42 17.76 -52.41 14.17
C PHE A 42 18.32 -52.49 12.76
N ASN A 43 19.41 -53.25 12.57
CA ASN A 43 20.04 -53.45 11.25
C ASN A 43 19.10 -54.12 10.24
N LYS A 44 18.32 -55.13 10.67
CA LYS A 44 17.31 -55.79 9.81
C LYS A 44 16.20 -54.82 9.41
N LYS A 45 15.65 -54.06 10.37
CA LYS A 45 14.58 -53.07 10.12
C LYS A 45 15.04 -51.94 9.21
N LEU A 46 16.24 -51.40 9.44
CA LEU A 46 16.83 -50.36 8.59
C LEU A 46 17.07 -50.85 7.16
N SER A 47 17.54 -52.10 7.01
CA SER A 47 17.71 -52.72 5.69
C SER A 47 16.36 -52.86 4.97
N LYS A 48 15.33 -53.35 5.67
CA LYS A 48 13.98 -53.51 5.12
C LYS A 48 13.38 -52.17 4.69
N MET A 49 13.56 -51.12 5.50
CA MET A 49 13.13 -49.75 5.20
C MET A 49 13.72 -49.25 3.86
N ILE A 50 15.02 -49.45 3.65
CA ILE A 50 15.71 -49.01 2.42
C ILE A 50 15.26 -49.83 1.21
N VAL A 51 15.10 -51.16 1.35
CA VAL A 51 14.66 -52.02 0.24
C VAL A 51 13.23 -51.69 -0.19
N ASN A 52 12.34 -51.50 0.77
CA ASN A 52 10.93 -51.19 0.51
C ASN A 52 10.71 -49.72 0.12
N GLN A 53 11.73 -48.86 0.28
CA GLN A 53 11.63 -47.40 0.15
C GLN A 53 10.51 -46.79 1.01
N ASP A 54 10.23 -47.40 2.17
CA ASP A 54 9.19 -46.95 3.08
C ASP A 54 9.82 -46.06 4.16
N PHE A 55 9.83 -44.76 3.91
CA PHE A 55 10.38 -43.75 4.82
C PHE A 55 9.28 -43.05 5.65
N SER A 56 8.16 -43.73 5.91
CA SER A 56 7.07 -43.23 6.75
C SER A 56 7.49 -43.00 8.21
N ALA A 57 6.74 -42.17 8.92
CA ALA A 57 6.85 -42.00 10.36
C ALA A 57 6.54 -43.32 11.08
N LYS A 58 5.57 -44.10 10.61
CA LYS A 58 5.30 -45.46 11.11
C LYS A 58 6.52 -46.39 10.99
N SER A 59 7.14 -46.47 9.81
CA SER A 59 8.35 -47.30 9.64
C SER A 59 9.53 -46.78 10.45
N THR A 60 9.63 -45.47 10.64
CA THR A 60 10.61 -44.85 11.55
C THR A 60 10.35 -45.21 13.02
N LEU A 61 9.09 -45.22 13.44
CA LEU A 61 8.71 -45.62 14.80
C LEU A 61 9.08 -47.08 15.03
N GLN A 62 8.78 -47.96 14.09
CA GLN A 62 9.13 -49.38 14.17
C GLN A 62 10.64 -49.61 14.23
N LEU A 63 11.43 -48.81 13.50
CA LEU A 63 12.89 -48.82 13.55
C LEU A 63 13.42 -48.46 14.94
N CYS A 64 12.83 -47.45 15.59
CA CYS A 64 13.29 -46.95 16.89
C CYS A 64 12.53 -47.53 18.10
N LYS A 65 11.50 -48.36 17.88
CA LYS A 65 10.56 -48.82 18.91
C LYS A 65 11.24 -49.32 20.19
N GLY A 66 12.22 -50.22 20.07
CA GLY A 66 12.92 -50.77 21.23
C GLY A 66 13.67 -49.72 22.05
N LEU A 67 14.24 -48.70 21.40
CA LEU A 67 14.88 -47.57 22.10
C LEU A 67 13.82 -46.68 22.77
N LEU A 68 12.72 -46.39 22.08
CA LEU A 68 11.67 -45.48 22.58
C LEU A 68 10.88 -46.09 23.75
N GLU A 69 10.58 -47.39 23.71
CA GLU A 69 9.91 -48.11 24.81
C GLU A 69 10.72 -48.13 26.11
N SER A 70 12.05 -48.03 26.02
CA SER A 70 12.92 -47.90 27.19
C SER A 70 12.83 -46.52 27.87
N ILE A 71 12.30 -45.52 27.16
CA ILE A 71 12.17 -44.13 27.63
C ILE A 71 10.72 -43.85 28.05
N TYR A 72 9.75 -44.28 27.22
CA TYR A 72 8.33 -44.00 27.41
C TYR A 72 7.48 -45.19 26.96
N PRO A 73 6.49 -45.65 27.76
CA PRO A 73 5.70 -46.82 27.44
C PRO A 73 4.80 -46.60 26.21
N ILE A 74 5.06 -47.33 25.13
CA ILE A 74 4.27 -47.24 23.89
C ILE A 74 3.07 -48.19 23.99
N LYS A 75 1.88 -47.63 24.22
CA LYS A 75 0.62 -48.41 24.24
C LYS A 75 0.20 -48.87 22.84
N SER A 76 0.28 -47.95 21.86
CA SER A 76 0.01 -48.23 20.45
C SER A 76 0.88 -47.35 19.55
N GLU A 77 1.18 -47.82 18.34
CA GLU A 77 1.95 -47.03 17.36
C GLU A 77 1.22 -45.73 17.00
N LYS A 78 -0.11 -45.78 16.88
CA LYS A 78 -0.94 -44.63 16.52
C LYS A 78 -0.93 -43.54 17.59
N GLU A 79 -1.19 -43.92 18.85
CA GLU A 79 -1.20 -42.98 19.98
C GLU A 79 0.19 -42.33 20.17
N CYS A 80 1.27 -43.10 19.98
CA CYS A 80 2.62 -42.55 20.06
C CYS A 80 2.91 -41.51 18.97
N LEU A 81 2.51 -41.76 17.72
CA LEU A 81 2.66 -40.77 16.64
C LEU A 81 1.80 -39.52 16.88
N GLU A 82 0.59 -39.67 17.42
CA GLU A 82 -0.28 -38.54 17.81
C GLU A 82 0.35 -37.67 18.90
N GLU A 83 0.97 -38.29 19.92
CA GLU A 83 1.66 -37.58 20.99
C GLU A 83 2.93 -36.87 20.49
N ILE A 84 3.73 -37.53 19.65
CA ILE A 84 4.92 -36.92 19.01
C ILE A 84 4.52 -35.76 18.09
N TYR A 85 3.46 -35.94 17.30
CA TYR A 85 2.90 -34.87 16.47
C TYR A 85 2.50 -33.68 17.34
N THR A 86 1.75 -33.94 18.42
CA THR A 86 1.33 -32.90 19.37
C THR A 86 2.53 -32.17 20.00
N TYR A 87 3.61 -32.90 20.34
CA TYR A 87 4.85 -32.30 20.82
C TYR A 87 5.48 -31.36 19.77
N SER A 88 5.63 -31.83 18.52
CA SER A 88 6.19 -31.01 17.43
C SER A 88 5.34 -29.78 17.10
N LEU A 89 4.01 -29.92 17.18
CA LEU A 89 3.05 -28.85 16.96
C LEU A 89 3.19 -27.75 18.02
N ASN A 90 3.23 -28.12 19.30
CA ASN A 90 3.39 -27.14 20.40
C ASN A 90 4.75 -26.45 20.38
N LYS A 91 5.81 -27.10 19.88
CA LYS A 91 7.12 -26.47 19.69
C LYS A 91 7.04 -25.31 18.69
N THR A 92 6.34 -25.54 17.58
CA THR A 92 6.11 -24.57 16.51
C THR A 92 5.12 -23.49 16.94
N PHE A 93 4.00 -23.90 17.54
CA PHE A 93 2.86 -23.09 17.95
C PHE A 93 2.50 -23.31 19.42
N PRO A 94 3.20 -22.62 20.35
CA PRO A 94 3.03 -22.84 21.79
C PRO A 94 1.63 -22.53 22.31
N HIS A 95 0.87 -21.66 21.64
CA HIS A 95 -0.49 -21.30 22.03
C HIS A 95 -1.48 -22.47 21.94
N THR A 96 -1.13 -23.55 21.25
CA THR A 96 -2.00 -24.71 21.09
C THR A 96 -2.19 -25.51 22.39
N ASN A 97 -1.31 -25.36 23.40
CA ASN A 97 -1.43 -25.89 24.77
C ASN A 97 -1.93 -27.36 24.88
N LYS A 98 -1.50 -28.24 23.97
CA LYS A 98 -1.93 -29.66 23.93
C LYS A 98 -0.96 -30.66 24.57
N ILE A 99 0.18 -30.21 25.11
CA ILE A 99 1.21 -31.11 25.67
C ILE A 99 0.78 -31.64 27.06
N LYS A 100 0.91 -32.97 27.24
CA LYS A 100 1.01 -33.59 28.57
C LYS A 100 2.39 -33.27 29.13
N ASN A 101 2.46 -32.67 30.32
CA ASN A 101 3.73 -32.24 30.92
C ASN A 101 4.53 -33.45 31.47
N ASP A 102 5.05 -34.29 30.56
CA ASP A 102 5.81 -35.50 30.86
C ASP A 102 7.20 -35.39 30.21
N SER A 103 8.23 -35.36 31.05
CA SER A 103 9.63 -35.24 30.59
C SER A 103 10.08 -36.43 29.74
N ASN A 104 9.58 -37.64 30.03
CA ASN A 104 9.95 -38.83 29.29
C ASN A 104 9.31 -38.85 27.90
N LEU A 105 8.06 -38.36 27.78
CA LEU A 105 7.42 -38.18 26.48
C LEU A 105 8.18 -37.15 25.62
N ASN A 106 8.64 -36.05 26.22
CA ASN A 106 9.43 -35.03 25.53
C ASN A 106 10.76 -35.60 24.99
N ILE A 107 11.47 -36.39 25.80
CA ILE A 107 12.71 -37.07 25.38
C ILE A 107 12.41 -38.07 24.27
N CYS A 108 11.35 -38.87 24.41
CA CYS A 108 10.89 -39.84 23.41
C CYS A 108 10.64 -39.14 22.06
N ALA A 109 9.90 -38.02 22.06
CA ALA A 109 9.62 -37.25 20.86
C ALA A 109 10.89 -36.64 20.23
N GLU A 110 11.81 -36.09 21.02
CA GLU A 110 13.09 -35.56 20.50
C GLU A 110 13.99 -36.64 19.90
N VAL A 111 14.02 -37.85 20.48
CA VAL A 111 14.76 -38.99 19.92
C VAL A 111 14.15 -39.40 18.58
N PHE A 112 12.82 -39.56 18.53
CA PHE A 112 12.11 -39.93 17.31
C PHE A 112 12.32 -38.89 16.20
N LEU A 113 12.05 -37.60 16.47
CA LEU A 113 12.14 -36.53 15.48
C LEU A 113 13.56 -36.40 14.93
N LYS A 114 14.57 -36.62 15.77
CA LYS A 114 15.97 -36.60 15.33
C LYS A 114 16.32 -37.73 14.37
N VAL A 115 15.82 -38.94 14.60
CA VAL A 115 16.01 -40.06 13.65
C VAL A 115 15.19 -39.81 12.39
N PHE A 116 13.95 -39.36 12.55
CA PHE A 116 13.04 -39.08 11.44
C PHE A 116 13.59 -38.01 10.51
N CYS A 117 14.21 -36.96 11.04
CA CYS A 117 14.90 -35.93 10.26
C CYS A 117 16.01 -36.53 9.37
N ILE A 118 16.81 -37.46 9.90
CA ILE A 118 17.87 -38.13 9.13
C ILE A 118 17.29 -39.01 8.01
N ILE A 119 16.20 -39.72 8.31
CA ILE A 119 15.50 -40.57 7.33
C ILE A 119 14.89 -39.71 6.22
N ASN A 120 14.24 -38.60 6.56
CA ASN A 120 13.66 -37.66 5.60
C ASN A 120 14.73 -37.00 4.73
N ASP A 121 15.87 -36.60 5.29
CA ASP A 121 17.00 -36.09 4.51
C ASP A 121 17.58 -37.14 3.56
N PHE A 122 17.50 -38.42 3.92
CA PHE A 122 17.88 -39.51 3.04
C PHE A 122 16.85 -39.72 1.92
N GLU A 123 15.55 -39.74 2.23
CA GLU A 123 14.46 -39.87 1.24
C GLU A 123 14.56 -38.81 0.14
N LYS A 124 14.84 -37.54 0.48
CA LYS A 124 15.01 -36.44 -0.49
C LYS A 124 16.10 -36.68 -1.56
N ASN A 125 17.00 -37.63 -1.33
CA ASN A 125 18.09 -37.99 -2.23
C ASN A 125 17.87 -39.34 -2.93
N CYS A 126 16.77 -40.04 -2.64
CA CYS A 126 16.38 -41.26 -3.30
C CYS A 126 15.53 -40.95 -4.54
N ASN A 127 15.71 -41.73 -5.61
CA ASN A 127 14.83 -41.71 -6.78
C ASN A 127 13.58 -42.57 -6.51
N GLY A 128 12.81 -42.19 -5.49
CA GLY A 128 11.58 -42.86 -5.11
C GLY A 128 10.36 -42.41 -5.92
N SER A 129 9.26 -43.16 -5.81
CA SER A 129 7.99 -42.84 -6.48
C SER A 129 7.10 -41.88 -5.68
N SER A 130 7.43 -41.56 -4.43
CA SER A 130 6.68 -40.61 -3.61
C SER A 130 6.79 -39.19 -4.18
N PHE A 131 5.74 -38.38 -4.01
CA PHE A 131 5.74 -36.99 -4.49
C PHE A 131 6.92 -36.19 -3.89
N LYS A 132 7.20 -36.39 -2.60
CA LYS A 132 8.33 -35.80 -1.87
C LYS A 132 9.70 -36.27 -2.37
N SER A 133 9.80 -37.47 -2.96
CA SER A 133 11.04 -37.94 -3.59
C SER A 133 11.24 -37.34 -4.98
N LYS A 134 10.15 -37.17 -5.74
CA LYS A 134 10.17 -36.58 -7.08
C LYS A 134 10.42 -35.07 -7.05
N TYR A 135 9.80 -34.37 -6.11
CA TYR A 135 9.93 -32.93 -5.89
C TYR A 135 10.41 -32.64 -4.46
N PRO A 136 11.66 -32.98 -4.12
CA PRO A 136 12.15 -32.84 -2.77
C PRO A 136 12.36 -31.37 -2.42
N LEU A 137 12.03 -31.02 -1.18
CA LEU A 137 12.33 -29.71 -0.59
C LEU A 137 13.85 -29.56 -0.42
N LYS A 138 14.50 -29.01 -1.45
CA LYS A 138 15.95 -28.78 -1.54
C LYS A 138 16.24 -27.28 -1.52
N PHE A 139 16.70 -26.82 -0.36
CA PHE A 139 17.12 -25.43 -0.14
C PHE A 139 18.31 -25.02 -1.04
N LEU A 140 18.69 -23.74 -0.95
CA LEU A 140 19.81 -23.18 -1.71
C LEU A 140 21.14 -23.86 -1.35
N LYS A 141 22.04 -23.95 -2.32
CA LYS A 141 23.43 -24.38 -2.14
C LYS A 141 24.22 -23.30 -1.40
N ASP A 142 25.34 -23.66 -0.79
CA ASP A 142 26.19 -22.71 -0.05
C ASP A 142 26.65 -21.54 -0.96
N GLU A 143 27.05 -21.83 -2.20
CA GLU A 143 27.39 -20.83 -3.23
C GLU A 143 26.23 -19.85 -3.51
N GLU A 144 24.99 -20.36 -3.57
CA GLU A 144 23.78 -19.55 -3.80
C GLU A 144 23.46 -18.68 -2.57
N ILE A 145 23.73 -19.18 -1.35
CA ILE A 145 23.55 -18.44 -0.10
C ILE A 145 24.57 -17.31 0.02
N GLU A 146 25.83 -17.56 -0.37
CA GLU A 146 26.90 -16.55 -0.35
C GLU A 146 26.64 -15.42 -1.35
N ALA A 147 25.96 -15.71 -2.46
CA ALA A 147 25.57 -14.72 -3.47
C ALA A 147 24.32 -13.89 -3.09
N LEU A 148 23.66 -14.17 -1.96
CA LEU A 148 22.52 -13.37 -1.49
C LEU A 148 23.00 -12.00 -1.00
N GLU A 149 22.21 -10.96 -1.28
CA GLU A 149 22.47 -9.61 -0.75
C GLU A 149 22.42 -9.59 0.79
N ARG A 150 21.48 -10.35 1.38
CA ARG A 150 21.27 -10.44 2.84
C ARG A 150 21.12 -11.89 3.30
N PRO A 151 22.21 -12.67 3.41
CA PRO A 151 22.14 -14.10 3.73
C PRO A 151 21.70 -14.37 5.17
N GLN A 152 21.77 -13.38 6.08
CA GLN A 152 21.51 -13.57 7.51
C GLN A 152 20.07 -14.02 7.79
N GLU A 153 19.09 -13.40 7.13
CA GLU A 153 17.68 -13.74 7.32
C GLU A 153 17.37 -15.15 6.81
N TYR A 154 17.86 -15.51 5.62
CA TYR A 154 17.71 -16.86 5.08
C TYR A 154 18.40 -17.92 5.96
N LYS A 155 19.59 -17.63 6.50
CA LYS A 155 20.28 -18.51 7.45
C LYS A 155 19.47 -18.69 8.75
N LYS A 156 18.86 -17.62 9.28
CA LYS A 156 17.93 -17.71 10.42
C LYS A 156 16.75 -18.61 10.08
N PHE A 157 16.12 -18.42 8.91
CA PHE A 157 15.04 -19.28 8.44
C PHE A 157 15.43 -20.76 8.43
N LEU A 158 16.53 -21.13 7.75
CA LEU A 158 17.00 -22.51 7.68
C LEU A 158 17.23 -23.12 9.07
N SER A 159 17.86 -22.35 9.96
CA SER A 159 18.16 -22.80 11.33
C SER A 159 16.90 -23.07 12.14
N ASN A 160 15.90 -22.18 12.07
CA ASN A 160 14.66 -22.28 12.85
C ASN A 160 13.69 -23.29 12.24
N PHE A 161 13.61 -23.37 10.91
CA PHE A 161 12.83 -24.38 10.20
C PHE A 161 13.27 -25.81 10.58
N LYS A 162 14.58 -26.03 10.72
CA LYS A 162 15.14 -27.30 11.20
C LYS A 162 14.97 -27.49 12.71
N LYS A 163 15.18 -26.45 13.51
CA LYS A 163 15.09 -26.50 14.98
C LYS A 163 13.68 -26.86 15.46
N ASP A 164 12.67 -26.36 14.78
CA ASP A 164 11.26 -26.60 15.09
C ASP A 164 10.71 -27.87 14.43
N TYR A 165 11.54 -28.59 13.66
CA TYR A 165 11.16 -29.82 12.97
C TYR A 165 9.95 -29.62 12.03
N ILE A 166 9.89 -28.49 11.31
CA ILE A 166 8.71 -28.12 10.49
C ILE A 166 8.40 -29.18 9.42
N TYR A 167 9.43 -29.64 8.70
CA TYR A 167 9.25 -30.68 7.67
C TYR A 167 8.72 -31.98 8.28
N GLU A 168 9.32 -32.42 9.39
CA GLU A 168 8.94 -33.64 10.09
C GLU A 168 7.53 -33.54 10.68
N MET A 169 7.15 -32.39 11.24
CA MET A 169 5.80 -32.11 11.75
C MET A 169 4.77 -32.21 10.62
N MET A 170 5.04 -31.57 9.47
CA MET A 170 4.15 -31.64 8.31
C MET A 170 4.01 -33.07 7.80
N LYS A 171 5.11 -33.85 7.78
CA LYS A 171 5.06 -35.26 7.36
C LYS A 171 4.29 -36.14 8.35
N LEU A 172 4.48 -35.92 9.66
CA LEU A 172 3.72 -36.60 10.71
C LEU A 172 2.22 -36.31 10.60
N SER A 173 1.85 -35.07 10.26
CA SER A 173 0.45 -34.68 10.13
C SER A 173 -0.29 -35.45 9.03
N GLU A 174 0.42 -35.89 7.99
CA GLU A 174 -0.16 -36.71 6.91
C GLU A 174 -0.59 -38.07 7.43
N GLU A 175 0.22 -38.71 8.27
CA GLU A 175 -0.10 -40.03 8.84
C GLU A 175 -1.10 -39.97 9.99
N VAL A 176 -1.08 -38.88 10.77
CA VAL A 176 -1.97 -38.71 11.93
C VAL A 176 -3.36 -38.19 11.52
N MET A 177 -3.41 -37.20 10.63
CA MET A 177 -4.63 -36.47 10.28
C MET A 177 -5.10 -36.72 8.84
N GLY A 178 -4.28 -37.34 7.98
CA GLY A 178 -4.61 -37.60 6.57
C GLY A 178 -4.40 -36.40 5.64
N PHE A 179 -3.78 -35.30 6.10
CA PHE A 179 -3.58 -34.09 5.29
C PHE A 179 -2.23 -34.12 4.56
N ASN A 180 -2.26 -33.99 3.23
CA ASN A 180 -1.06 -34.02 2.39
C ASN A 180 -0.40 -32.64 2.17
N THR A 181 -0.49 -31.73 3.14
CA THR A 181 0.05 -30.37 3.07
C THR A 181 1.55 -30.35 2.77
N LEU A 182 2.32 -31.33 3.26
CA LEU A 182 3.75 -31.40 2.93
C LEU A 182 4.00 -31.64 1.45
N ASP A 183 3.17 -32.46 0.77
CA ASP A 183 3.31 -32.64 -0.68
C ASP A 183 3.08 -31.32 -1.40
N HIS A 184 2.06 -30.56 -0.99
CA HIS A 184 1.79 -29.22 -1.53
C HIS A 184 3.01 -28.31 -1.38
N VAL A 185 3.52 -28.15 -0.16
CA VAL A 185 4.68 -27.30 0.14
C VAL A 185 5.92 -27.73 -0.66
N CYS A 186 6.18 -29.04 -0.77
CA CYS A 186 7.27 -29.57 -1.59
C CYS A 186 7.14 -29.19 -3.06
N GLY A 187 5.94 -29.35 -3.65
CA GLY A 187 5.67 -29.01 -5.05
C GLY A 187 5.82 -27.52 -5.32
N VAL A 188 5.25 -26.68 -4.45
CA VAL A 188 5.31 -25.21 -4.57
C VAL A 188 6.75 -24.73 -4.43
N HIS A 189 7.46 -25.18 -3.39
CA HIS A 189 8.87 -24.82 -3.17
C HIS A 189 9.75 -25.23 -4.35
N TYR A 190 9.57 -26.45 -4.86
CA TYR A 190 10.34 -26.94 -6.00
C TYR A 190 10.14 -26.05 -7.23
N LEU A 191 8.90 -25.72 -7.57
CA LEU A 191 8.57 -24.88 -8.72
C LEU A 191 9.10 -23.44 -8.54
N CYS A 192 8.95 -22.86 -7.35
CA CYS A 192 9.49 -21.55 -7.00
C CYS A 192 11.00 -21.47 -7.25
N VAL A 193 11.76 -22.42 -6.68
CA VAL A 193 13.22 -22.43 -6.81
C VAL A 193 13.66 -22.80 -8.23
N HIS A 194 12.91 -23.67 -8.93
CA HIS A 194 13.17 -24.01 -10.33
C HIS A 194 13.09 -22.79 -11.25
N ILE A 195 12.03 -21.99 -11.13
CA ILE A 195 11.84 -20.76 -11.90
C ILE A 195 12.83 -19.69 -11.44
N GLY A 196 12.96 -19.47 -10.14
CA GLY A 196 13.82 -18.43 -9.58
C GLY A 196 15.29 -18.60 -9.95
N ARG A 197 15.82 -19.83 -9.93
CA ARG A 197 17.21 -20.11 -10.37
C ARG A 197 17.44 -19.75 -11.84
N GLN A 198 16.46 -20.01 -12.70
CA GLN A 198 16.57 -19.67 -14.12
C GLN A 198 16.50 -18.15 -14.32
N LEU A 199 15.57 -17.45 -13.68
CA LEU A 199 15.48 -15.99 -13.74
C LEU A 199 16.76 -15.31 -13.27
N LYS A 200 17.36 -15.81 -12.18
CA LYS A 200 18.65 -15.31 -11.67
C LYS A 200 19.77 -15.47 -12.70
N LYS A 201 19.81 -16.57 -13.44
CA LYS A 201 20.81 -16.83 -14.50
C LYS A 201 20.65 -15.89 -15.70
N VAL A 202 19.43 -15.47 -16.02
CA VAL A 202 19.15 -14.50 -17.10
C VAL A 202 19.44 -13.04 -16.67
N GLY A 203 19.73 -12.82 -15.38
CA GLY A 203 20.06 -11.49 -14.85
C GLY A 203 18.84 -10.70 -14.36
N ILE A 204 17.67 -11.32 -14.25
CA ILE A 204 16.49 -10.70 -13.64
C ILE A 204 16.74 -10.53 -12.12
N PRO A 205 16.44 -9.35 -11.54
CA PRO A 205 16.75 -9.05 -10.16
C PRO A 205 15.80 -9.79 -9.19
N ILE A 206 16.25 -10.96 -8.73
CA ILE A 206 15.51 -11.84 -7.81
C ILE A 206 16.36 -12.23 -6.60
N ASP A 207 15.73 -12.30 -5.42
CA ASP A 207 16.28 -12.83 -4.17
C ASP A 207 15.87 -14.29 -3.98
N LEU A 208 16.78 -15.22 -4.30
CA LEU A 208 16.55 -16.66 -4.15
C LEU A 208 16.28 -17.09 -2.70
N GLY A 209 16.81 -16.36 -1.71
CA GLY A 209 16.61 -16.64 -0.30
C GLY A 209 15.16 -16.39 0.10
N ARG A 210 14.60 -15.26 -0.33
CA ARG A 210 13.16 -14.94 -0.17
C ARG A 210 12.28 -15.95 -0.90
N VAL A 211 12.57 -16.27 -2.16
CA VAL A 211 11.83 -17.29 -2.94
C VAL A 211 11.81 -18.64 -2.23
N SER A 212 12.99 -19.13 -1.84
CA SER A 212 13.10 -20.44 -1.19
C SER A 212 12.48 -20.46 0.19
N GLY A 213 12.65 -19.40 0.99
CA GLY A 213 12.12 -19.34 2.34
C GLY A 213 10.60 -19.23 2.34
N ALA A 214 10.05 -18.37 1.48
CA ALA A 214 8.61 -18.16 1.38
C ALA A 214 7.91 -19.39 0.80
N GLY A 215 8.47 -19.99 -0.27
CA GLY A 215 7.93 -21.24 -0.84
C GLY A 215 7.85 -22.38 0.17
N ALA A 216 8.85 -22.53 1.05
CA ALA A 216 8.83 -23.56 2.10
C ALA A 216 7.97 -23.18 3.31
N GLY A 217 7.71 -21.88 3.52
CA GLY A 217 7.08 -21.36 4.74
C GLY A 217 5.63 -20.89 4.61
N HIS A 218 5.11 -20.70 3.40
CA HIS A 218 3.82 -20.05 3.13
C HIS A 218 2.62 -20.70 3.83
N ASP A 219 2.68 -22.02 4.05
CA ASP A 219 1.57 -22.82 4.58
C ASP A 219 1.80 -23.31 6.02
N ILE A 220 2.86 -22.85 6.69
CA ILE A 220 3.18 -23.27 8.07
C ILE A 220 2.02 -22.93 9.03
N GLY A 221 1.34 -21.80 8.81
CA GLY A 221 0.25 -21.35 9.68
C GLY A 221 -1.01 -22.21 9.67
N LYS A 222 -1.18 -23.14 8.72
CA LYS A 222 -2.32 -24.08 8.73
C LYS A 222 -2.35 -24.93 10.01
N TYR A 223 -1.18 -25.17 10.56
CA TYR A 223 -0.99 -25.91 11.80
C TYR A 223 -1.21 -25.06 13.06
N GLY A 224 -1.24 -23.73 12.95
CA GLY A 224 -1.57 -22.85 14.07
C GLY A 224 -3.06 -22.76 14.37
N CYS A 225 -3.93 -23.10 13.40
CA CYS A 225 -5.38 -23.08 13.55
C CYS A 225 -5.86 -24.23 14.44
N THR A 226 -6.54 -23.92 15.55
CA THR A 226 -7.10 -24.92 16.47
C THR A 226 -8.52 -24.58 16.90
N GLY A 227 -9.29 -25.58 17.37
CA GLY A 227 -10.66 -25.37 17.84
C GLY A 227 -11.58 -24.85 16.73
N GLU A 228 -12.19 -23.69 16.95
CA GLU A 228 -13.11 -23.04 16.00
C GLU A 228 -12.40 -22.54 14.73
N ASP A 229 -11.10 -22.19 14.82
CA ASP A 229 -10.30 -21.73 13.69
C ASP A 229 -10.15 -22.77 12.58
N LEU A 230 -10.29 -24.07 12.92
CA LEU A 230 -10.18 -25.17 11.95
C LEU A 230 -11.19 -25.05 10.81
N LYS A 231 -12.35 -24.42 11.05
CA LYS A 231 -13.36 -24.18 10.00
C LYS A 231 -12.97 -23.05 9.05
N ARG A 232 -12.03 -22.18 9.46
CA ARG A 232 -11.61 -20.95 8.75
C ARG A 232 -10.13 -20.96 8.36
N VAL A 233 -9.50 -22.13 8.29
CA VAL A 233 -8.09 -22.30 7.90
C VAL A 233 -7.71 -21.53 6.63
N PRO A 234 -8.51 -21.51 5.53
CA PRO A 234 -8.17 -20.76 4.33
C PRO A 234 -7.93 -19.26 4.56
N HIS A 235 -8.54 -18.68 5.59
CA HIS A 235 -8.42 -17.26 5.93
C HIS A 235 -7.41 -17.01 7.06
N LEU A 236 -7.39 -17.88 8.08
CA LEU A 236 -6.61 -17.67 9.30
C LEU A 236 -5.16 -18.18 9.24
N HIS A 237 -4.81 -19.06 8.29
CA HIS A 237 -3.44 -19.59 8.24
C HIS A 237 -2.39 -18.50 7.97
N TYR A 238 -2.76 -17.41 7.28
CA TYR A 238 -1.86 -16.28 7.06
C TYR A 238 -1.45 -15.63 8.38
N TYR A 239 -2.39 -15.52 9.33
CA TYR A 239 -2.13 -15.01 10.67
C TYR A 239 -1.04 -15.81 11.38
N TYR A 240 -1.24 -17.12 11.47
CA TYR A 240 -0.29 -17.99 12.16
C TYR A 240 1.05 -18.12 11.43
N THR A 241 1.06 -17.99 10.11
CA THR A 241 2.29 -17.96 9.31
C THR A 241 3.14 -16.75 9.71
N ASP A 242 2.55 -15.55 9.71
CA ASP A 242 3.21 -14.31 10.14
C ASP A 242 3.71 -14.38 11.59
N GLN A 243 2.91 -14.93 12.52
CA GLN A 243 3.33 -15.11 13.91
C GLN A 243 4.62 -15.94 14.03
N TRP A 244 4.75 -17.01 13.23
CA TRP A 244 5.96 -17.83 13.22
C TRP A 244 7.18 -17.06 12.70
N PHE A 245 7.04 -16.29 11.62
CA PHE A 245 8.12 -15.46 11.07
C PHE A 245 8.53 -14.31 12.01
N LYS A 246 7.55 -13.63 12.63
CA LYS A 246 7.78 -12.58 13.64
C LYS A 246 8.53 -13.10 14.86
N ARG A 247 8.16 -14.28 15.37
CA ARG A 247 8.83 -14.94 16.51
C ARG A 247 10.35 -15.09 16.32
N TYR A 248 10.80 -15.30 15.07
CA TYR A 248 12.20 -15.50 14.74
C TYR A 248 12.89 -14.30 14.09
N ASN A 249 12.19 -13.15 14.00
CA ASN A 249 12.67 -11.93 13.36
C ASN A 249 13.14 -12.17 11.92
N ILE A 250 12.22 -12.71 11.10
CA ILE A 250 12.40 -13.02 9.68
C ILE A 250 11.29 -12.28 8.86
N PRO A 251 11.28 -10.93 8.87
CA PRO A 251 10.15 -10.15 8.38
C PRO A 251 10.00 -10.14 6.85
N TYR A 252 11.07 -10.17 6.06
CA TYR A 252 10.96 -10.03 4.60
C TYR A 252 10.52 -11.34 3.95
N ILE A 253 11.06 -12.48 4.40
CA ILE A 253 10.57 -13.79 3.95
C ILE A 253 9.12 -13.98 4.41
N GLY A 254 8.80 -13.58 5.65
CA GLY A 254 7.45 -13.61 6.19
C GLY A 254 6.46 -12.77 5.40
N ASN A 255 6.86 -11.57 4.97
CA ASN A 255 6.02 -10.69 4.15
C ASN A 255 5.62 -11.35 2.82
N ILE A 256 6.56 -12.01 2.13
CA ILE A 256 6.27 -12.77 0.90
C ILE A 256 5.39 -13.99 1.22
N ALA A 257 5.75 -14.74 2.27
CA ALA A 257 5.02 -15.93 2.68
C ALA A 257 3.58 -15.64 3.13
N MET A 258 3.30 -14.46 3.67
CA MET A 258 1.94 -14.06 4.04
C MET A 258 1.16 -13.54 2.83
N ASN A 259 1.79 -12.82 1.91
CA ASN A 259 1.11 -12.13 0.80
C ASN A 259 1.09 -12.97 -0.50
N HIS A 260 0.62 -14.22 -0.41
CA HIS A 260 0.46 -15.12 -1.56
C HIS A 260 -1.01 -15.47 -1.87
N SER A 261 -1.94 -14.63 -1.44
CA SER A 261 -3.37 -14.79 -1.73
C SER A 261 -3.64 -14.47 -3.20
N THR A 262 -4.34 -15.36 -3.89
CA THR A 262 -4.83 -15.10 -5.26
C THR A 262 -5.99 -14.11 -5.29
N TRP A 263 -6.58 -13.79 -4.13
CA TRP A 263 -7.79 -12.97 -4.01
C TRP A 263 -7.54 -11.46 -4.10
N ASP A 264 -6.29 -11.02 -3.92
CA ASP A 264 -5.87 -9.61 -3.86
C ASP A 264 -4.80 -9.28 -4.93
N LEU A 265 -4.79 -10.02 -6.05
CA LEU A 265 -3.77 -9.96 -7.10
C LEU A 265 -3.78 -8.64 -7.90
N GLU A 266 -3.05 -7.65 -7.40
CA GLU A 266 -2.51 -6.53 -8.19
C GLU A 266 -1.10 -6.92 -8.64
N VAL A 267 -0.97 -7.71 -9.72
CA VAL A 267 0.32 -8.19 -10.24
C VAL A 267 1.32 -7.05 -10.46
N GLU A 268 0.81 -5.90 -10.90
CA GLU A 268 1.52 -4.64 -11.07
C GLU A 268 2.22 -4.14 -9.79
N ASN A 269 1.71 -4.50 -8.60
CA ASN A 269 2.15 -4.01 -7.29
C ASN A 269 2.82 -5.10 -6.43
N LEU A 270 3.14 -6.26 -7.00
CA LEU A 270 3.75 -7.39 -6.29
C LEU A 270 5.23 -7.55 -6.63
N SER A 271 6.01 -7.93 -5.62
CA SER A 271 7.39 -8.35 -5.84
C SER A 271 7.43 -9.60 -6.74
N LEU A 272 8.53 -9.77 -7.49
CA LEU A 272 8.75 -10.96 -8.31
C LEU A 272 8.70 -12.24 -7.47
N GLU A 273 9.21 -12.21 -6.24
CA GLU A 273 9.17 -13.33 -5.30
C GLU A 273 7.73 -13.71 -4.93
N SER A 274 6.86 -12.73 -4.69
CA SER A 274 5.43 -12.96 -4.46
C SER A 274 4.75 -13.53 -5.70
N LEU A 275 5.03 -13.00 -6.90
CA LEU A 275 4.45 -13.50 -8.15
C LEU A 275 4.80 -14.96 -8.41
N ILE A 276 6.07 -15.34 -8.19
CA ILE A 276 6.52 -16.72 -8.35
C ILE A 276 5.84 -17.64 -7.32
N LEU A 277 5.69 -17.19 -6.08
CA LEU A 277 5.02 -17.97 -5.04
C LEU A 277 3.54 -18.19 -5.39
N ILE A 278 2.84 -17.14 -5.80
CA ILE A 278 1.42 -17.22 -6.18
C ILE A 278 1.24 -18.10 -7.43
N TYR A 279 2.05 -17.88 -8.46
CA TYR A 279 2.06 -18.71 -9.67
C TYR A 279 2.31 -20.19 -9.34
N SER A 280 3.26 -20.46 -8.44
CA SER A 280 3.59 -21.82 -8.04
C SER A 280 2.50 -22.46 -7.18
N ASP A 281 1.95 -21.74 -6.19
CA ASP A 281 0.81 -22.22 -5.39
C ASP A 281 -0.38 -22.55 -6.27
N PHE A 282 -0.71 -21.67 -7.23
CA PHE A 282 -1.83 -21.85 -8.14
C PHE A 282 -1.73 -23.16 -8.93
N ARG A 283 -0.52 -23.57 -9.31
CA ARG A 283 -0.25 -24.76 -10.13
C ARG A 283 -0.18 -26.08 -9.38
N VAL A 284 0.02 -26.04 -8.07
CA VAL A 284 0.16 -27.25 -7.24
C VAL A 284 -1.16 -27.51 -6.52
N LYS A 285 -1.88 -28.55 -6.94
CA LYS A 285 -3.22 -28.87 -6.42
C LYS A 285 -3.45 -30.38 -6.34
N ASN A 286 -4.39 -30.78 -5.49
CA ASN A 286 -4.82 -32.16 -5.37
C ASN A 286 -5.60 -32.64 -6.60
N MET A 287 -5.15 -33.77 -7.16
CA MET A 287 -5.78 -34.57 -8.20
C MET A 287 -6.57 -35.73 -7.57
N GLU A 288 -7.78 -35.95 -8.03
CA GLU A 288 -8.57 -37.12 -7.64
C GLU A 288 -8.05 -38.38 -8.36
N THR A 289 -7.79 -39.45 -7.61
CA THR A 289 -7.36 -40.74 -8.16
C THR A 289 -8.18 -41.88 -7.55
N PRO A 290 -8.23 -43.08 -8.17
CA PRO A 290 -8.93 -44.23 -7.59
C PRO A 290 -8.44 -44.63 -6.19
N SER A 291 -7.20 -44.25 -5.85
CA SER A 291 -6.58 -44.47 -4.53
C SER A 291 -6.76 -43.31 -3.54
N GLY A 292 -7.61 -42.32 -3.86
CA GLY A 292 -7.78 -41.08 -3.09
C GLY A 292 -7.13 -39.87 -3.75
N TYR A 293 -6.98 -38.77 -3.02
CA TYR A 293 -6.35 -37.55 -3.55
C TYR A 293 -4.83 -37.65 -3.56
N LYS A 294 -4.19 -37.28 -4.67
CA LYS A 294 -2.73 -37.18 -4.81
C LYS A 294 -2.33 -35.79 -5.30
N MET A 295 -1.23 -35.27 -4.77
CA MET A 295 -0.71 -33.98 -5.20
C MET A 295 -0.20 -34.03 -6.64
N HIS A 296 -0.47 -32.98 -7.42
CA HIS A 296 -0.04 -32.86 -8.81
C HIS A 296 0.39 -31.42 -9.13
N ILE A 297 1.34 -31.27 -10.06
CA ILE A 297 1.76 -29.97 -10.59
C ILE A 297 1.15 -29.82 -11.99
N TYR A 298 0.11 -29.00 -12.11
CA TYR A 298 -0.64 -28.78 -13.35
C TYR A 298 0.04 -27.75 -14.26
N SER A 299 -0.39 -27.67 -15.52
CA SER A 299 -0.19 -26.46 -16.33
C SER A 299 -1.01 -25.30 -15.75
N LEU A 300 -0.69 -24.05 -16.08
CA LEU A 300 -1.47 -22.91 -15.62
C LEU A 300 -2.94 -23.01 -16.08
N GLU A 301 -3.17 -23.43 -17.32
CA GLU A 301 -4.49 -23.65 -17.91
C GLU A 301 -5.28 -24.73 -17.17
N ASP A 302 -4.69 -25.91 -16.95
CA ASP A 302 -5.36 -27.00 -16.23
C ASP A 302 -5.67 -26.60 -14.78
N SER A 303 -4.78 -25.84 -14.13
CA SER A 303 -4.99 -25.34 -12.77
C SER A 303 -6.24 -24.47 -12.68
N PHE A 304 -6.48 -23.63 -13.68
CA PHE A 304 -7.67 -22.78 -13.76
C PHE A 304 -8.95 -23.62 -13.82
N TYR A 305 -8.97 -24.66 -14.65
CA TYR A 305 -10.11 -25.58 -14.73
C TYR A 305 -10.33 -26.36 -13.43
N VAL A 306 -9.25 -26.86 -12.81
CA VAL A 306 -9.32 -27.59 -11.53
C VAL A 306 -9.88 -26.70 -10.41
N ILE A 307 -9.50 -25.42 -10.38
CA ILE A 307 -9.98 -24.47 -9.37
C ILE A 307 -11.45 -24.11 -9.63
N LEU A 308 -11.83 -23.82 -10.88
CA LEU A 308 -13.23 -23.52 -11.23
C LEU A 308 -14.16 -24.66 -10.82
N ASN A 309 -13.79 -25.91 -11.09
CA ASN A 309 -14.61 -27.08 -10.76
C ASN A 309 -14.77 -27.34 -9.26
N LYS A 310 -13.89 -26.78 -8.41
CA LYS A 310 -13.93 -26.93 -6.94
C LYS A 310 -14.73 -25.84 -6.23
N LEU A 311 -15.17 -24.80 -6.93
CA LEU A 311 -15.88 -23.67 -6.33
C LEU A 311 -17.37 -23.99 -6.18
N GLU A 312 -17.82 -24.16 -4.94
CA GLU A 312 -19.24 -24.20 -4.61
C GLU A 312 -19.89 -22.83 -4.86
N ASN A 313 -21.08 -22.81 -5.49
CA ASN A 313 -21.82 -21.60 -5.83
C ASN A 313 -21.00 -20.60 -6.67
N LEU A 314 -20.60 -21.03 -7.87
CA LEU A 314 -20.04 -20.18 -8.92
C LEU A 314 -21.09 -19.15 -9.37
N ASP A 315 -21.03 -17.95 -8.80
CA ASP A 315 -21.71 -16.80 -9.38
C ASP A 315 -20.87 -16.17 -10.51
N GLU A 316 -21.51 -15.41 -11.39
CA GLU A 316 -20.84 -14.73 -12.51
C GLU A 316 -19.75 -13.75 -12.05
N LYS A 317 -19.89 -13.15 -10.85
CA LYS A 317 -18.87 -12.24 -10.30
C LYS A 317 -17.59 -12.98 -9.91
N LYS A 318 -17.71 -14.16 -9.28
CA LYS A 318 -16.61 -15.05 -8.91
C LYS A 318 -15.91 -15.57 -10.16
N LYS A 319 -16.67 -16.04 -11.16
CA LYS A 319 -16.10 -16.51 -12.44
C LYS A 319 -15.31 -15.42 -13.15
N LYS A 320 -15.87 -14.20 -13.25
CA LYS A 320 -15.18 -13.05 -13.85
C LYS A 320 -13.90 -12.68 -13.09
N ARG A 321 -13.93 -12.71 -11.76
CA ARG A 321 -12.76 -12.45 -10.90
C ARG A 321 -11.65 -13.47 -11.10
N TYR A 322 -11.98 -14.76 -11.05
CA TYR A 322 -11.00 -15.83 -11.28
C TYR A 322 -10.41 -15.79 -12.69
N SER A 323 -11.22 -15.44 -13.69
CA SER A 323 -10.74 -15.26 -15.07
C SER A 323 -9.76 -14.09 -15.18
N ALA A 324 -9.98 -13.00 -14.44
CA ALA A 324 -9.05 -11.87 -14.38
C ALA A 324 -7.71 -12.27 -13.71
N VAL A 325 -7.77 -13.00 -12.59
CA VAL A 325 -6.59 -13.56 -11.91
C VAL A 325 -5.79 -14.47 -12.83
N TYR A 326 -6.45 -15.39 -13.52
CA TYR A 326 -5.83 -16.27 -14.49
C TYR A 326 -5.16 -15.49 -15.63
N SER A 327 -5.84 -14.49 -16.17
CA SER A 327 -5.29 -13.65 -17.26
C SER A 327 -4.00 -12.95 -16.84
N LYS A 328 -3.95 -12.40 -15.61
CA LYS A 328 -2.73 -11.77 -15.08
C LYS A 328 -1.59 -12.79 -14.86
N LEU A 329 -1.88 -13.98 -14.34
CA LEU A 329 -0.89 -15.05 -14.21
C LEU A 329 -0.41 -15.57 -15.57
N LYS A 330 -1.29 -15.53 -16.59
CA LYS A 330 -0.97 -15.91 -17.95
C LYS A 330 -0.02 -14.90 -18.60
N ASP A 331 -0.30 -13.60 -18.43
CA ASP A 331 0.63 -12.54 -18.86
C ASP A 331 2.02 -12.71 -18.21
N PHE A 332 2.08 -13.08 -16.93
CA PHE A 332 3.34 -13.39 -16.25
C PHE A 332 4.04 -14.66 -16.79
N GLU A 333 3.28 -15.73 -17.05
CA GLU A 333 3.80 -16.96 -17.66
C GLU A 333 4.38 -16.69 -19.06
N ASP A 334 3.66 -15.94 -19.89
CA ASP A 334 4.09 -15.60 -21.25
C ASP A 334 5.35 -14.72 -21.23
N TYR A 335 5.44 -13.79 -20.27
CA TYR A 335 6.66 -13.02 -20.03
C TYR A 335 7.86 -13.92 -19.68
N ILE A 336 7.75 -14.82 -18.71
CA ILE A 336 8.89 -15.69 -18.35
C ILE A 336 9.23 -16.69 -19.46
N LEU A 337 8.25 -17.16 -20.24
CA LEU A 337 8.48 -17.96 -21.43
C LEU A 337 9.25 -17.18 -22.51
N SER A 338 8.96 -15.88 -22.69
CA SER A 338 9.70 -15.00 -23.61
C SER A 338 11.19 -14.88 -23.26
N LEU A 339 11.54 -15.09 -21.98
CA LEU A 339 12.92 -15.13 -21.48
C LEU A 339 13.57 -16.53 -21.61
N ASN A 340 12.94 -17.47 -22.31
CA ASN A 340 13.33 -18.90 -22.35
C ASN A 340 13.41 -19.55 -20.96
N ILE A 341 12.52 -19.20 -20.03
CA ILE A 341 12.42 -19.90 -18.76
C ILE A 341 11.55 -21.13 -18.94
N ASN A 342 12.05 -22.30 -18.55
CA ASN A 342 11.24 -23.51 -18.55
C ASN A 342 10.34 -23.51 -17.29
N VAL A 343 9.02 -23.55 -17.50
CA VAL A 343 8.01 -23.59 -16.44
C VAL A 343 7.56 -25.03 -16.10
N ASP A 344 7.96 -26.02 -16.89
CA ASP A 344 7.69 -27.43 -16.61
C ASP A 344 8.84 -28.04 -15.79
N PRO A 345 8.61 -28.35 -14.49
CA PRO A 345 9.65 -28.87 -13.62
C PRO A 345 10.18 -30.25 -14.02
N ASN A 346 9.48 -30.98 -14.91
CA ASN A 346 9.90 -32.30 -15.39
C ASN A 346 10.80 -32.24 -16.63
N LYS A 347 10.92 -31.07 -17.28
CA LYS A 347 11.78 -30.88 -18.44
C LYS A 347 13.12 -30.27 -18.02
N ASN A 348 14.18 -30.61 -18.75
CA ASN A 348 15.50 -30.02 -18.50
C ASN A 348 15.46 -28.50 -18.72
N MET A 349 16.25 -27.75 -17.96
CA MET A 349 16.44 -26.32 -18.21
C MET A 349 17.02 -26.12 -19.62
N PHE A 350 16.63 -25.05 -20.29
CA PHE A 350 17.21 -24.70 -21.58
C PHE A 350 18.71 -24.37 -21.43
N ASN A 351 19.52 -24.86 -22.38
CA ASN A 351 20.97 -24.63 -22.39
C ASN A 351 21.37 -23.23 -22.92
N ARG A 352 20.42 -22.46 -23.48
CA ARG A 352 20.63 -21.10 -23.99
C ARG A 352 19.49 -20.19 -23.53
N TYR A 353 19.85 -19.12 -22.84
CA TYR A 353 18.97 -18.03 -22.50
C TYR A 353 19.15 -16.90 -23.52
N PHE A 354 18.07 -16.30 -24.01
CA PHE A 354 18.19 -15.14 -24.89
C PHE A 354 18.38 -13.86 -24.05
N PRO A 355 19.29 -12.96 -24.43
CA PRO A 355 19.35 -11.63 -23.84
C PRO A 355 18.08 -10.84 -24.22
N LEU A 356 17.62 -9.98 -23.31
CA LEU A 356 16.39 -9.18 -23.42
C LEU A 356 16.32 -8.23 -24.65
N ASN A 357 17.40 -8.06 -25.42
CA ASN A 357 17.61 -6.88 -26.29
C ASN A 357 17.64 -7.16 -27.82
N ASN A 358 16.94 -8.18 -28.32
CA ASN A 358 16.89 -8.46 -29.76
C ASN A 358 15.51 -8.21 -30.41
N THR A 359 14.66 -7.37 -29.81
CA THR A 359 13.36 -7.03 -30.37
C THR A 359 13.46 -5.87 -31.36
N GLU A 360 13.25 -6.16 -32.65
CA GLU A 360 13.18 -5.16 -33.71
C GLU A 360 11.79 -4.49 -33.71
N TYR A 361 11.59 -3.49 -32.82
CA TYR A 361 10.30 -2.81 -32.63
C TYR A 361 9.67 -2.28 -33.92
N SER A 362 10.49 -1.89 -34.89
CA SER A 362 10.08 -1.38 -36.20
C SER A 362 9.39 -2.41 -37.10
N LEU A 363 9.54 -3.71 -36.82
CA LEU A 363 8.92 -4.78 -37.60
C LEU A 363 7.66 -5.36 -36.94
N MET A 364 7.37 -5.00 -35.69
CA MET A 364 6.24 -5.56 -34.95
C MET A 364 4.91 -5.11 -35.54
N GLN A 365 3.95 -6.05 -35.64
CA GLN A 365 2.60 -5.74 -36.13
C GLN A 365 1.51 -6.44 -35.29
N GLY A 366 0.35 -5.79 -35.19
CA GLY A 366 -0.85 -6.38 -34.57
C GLY A 366 -0.64 -6.84 -33.13
N GLU A 367 -0.89 -8.11 -32.87
CA GLU A 367 -0.82 -8.73 -31.54
C GLU A 367 0.59 -8.73 -30.94
N GLU A 368 1.63 -8.74 -31.79
CA GLU A 368 3.03 -8.70 -31.34
C GLU A 368 3.36 -7.40 -30.60
N ILE A 369 2.81 -6.28 -31.06
CA ILE A 369 2.95 -4.98 -30.38
C ILE A 369 2.34 -5.05 -28.99
N THR A 370 1.11 -5.59 -28.88
CA THR A 370 0.40 -5.72 -27.61
C THR A 370 1.16 -6.61 -26.62
N ASN A 371 1.63 -7.78 -27.07
CA ASN A 371 2.38 -8.71 -26.23
C ASN A 371 3.73 -8.12 -25.79
N ASN A 372 4.42 -7.43 -26.68
CA ASN A 372 5.66 -6.74 -26.33
C ASN A 372 5.43 -5.60 -25.33
N LEU A 373 4.36 -4.81 -25.47
CA LEU A 373 4.00 -3.79 -24.49
C LEU A 373 3.69 -4.39 -23.11
N LYS A 374 2.99 -5.53 -23.05
CA LYS A 374 2.78 -6.28 -21.80
C LYS A 374 4.11 -6.71 -21.18
N ASN A 375 5.02 -7.27 -21.97
CA ASN A 375 6.33 -7.71 -21.50
C ASN A 375 7.18 -6.55 -20.95
N ILE A 376 7.18 -5.40 -21.64
CA ILE A 376 7.85 -4.17 -21.19
C ILE A 376 7.26 -3.70 -19.85
N SER A 377 5.94 -3.70 -19.71
CA SER A 377 5.26 -3.32 -18.46
C SER A 377 5.63 -4.25 -17.30
N ILE A 378 5.62 -5.56 -17.52
CA ILE A 378 6.02 -6.55 -16.50
C ILE A 378 7.49 -6.39 -16.13
N TYR A 379 8.36 -6.20 -17.12
CA TYR A 379 9.78 -5.92 -16.91
C TYR A 379 9.98 -4.69 -16.02
N HIS A 380 9.37 -3.55 -16.35
CA HIS A 380 9.51 -2.33 -15.55
C HIS A 380 8.94 -2.49 -14.14
N SER A 381 7.79 -3.15 -13.99
CA SER A 381 7.19 -3.45 -12.68
C SER A 381 8.14 -4.29 -11.81
N ILE A 382 8.75 -5.36 -12.36
CA ILE A 382 9.72 -6.18 -11.63
C ILE A 382 10.89 -5.35 -11.11
N TYR A 383 11.47 -4.48 -11.95
CA TYR A 383 12.61 -3.66 -11.54
C TYR A 383 12.22 -2.58 -10.53
N LEU A 384 11.05 -1.98 -10.68
CA LEU A 384 10.54 -1.00 -9.74
C LEU A 384 10.25 -1.61 -8.37
N MET A 385 9.52 -2.74 -8.34
CA MET A 385 9.23 -3.48 -7.12
C MET A 385 10.50 -4.02 -6.47
N HIS A 386 11.51 -4.38 -7.27
CA HIS A 386 12.83 -4.69 -6.74
C HIS A 386 13.39 -3.48 -5.98
N GLN A 387 13.37 -2.28 -6.53
CA GLN A 387 13.87 -1.08 -5.83
C GLN A 387 13.05 -0.70 -4.57
N LEU A 388 11.79 -1.13 -4.47
CA LEU A 388 10.93 -0.89 -3.30
C LEU A 388 10.95 -2.03 -2.26
N ARG A 389 11.82 -3.03 -2.41
CA ARG A 389 11.77 -4.30 -1.65
C ARG A 389 12.12 -4.20 -0.17
N ASP A 390 12.86 -3.17 0.24
CA ASP A 390 13.31 -2.94 1.60
C ASP A 390 13.74 -1.48 1.86
N GLU A 391 14.05 -1.16 3.10
CA GLU A 391 14.37 0.19 3.59
C GLU A 391 15.60 0.81 2.93
N ILE A 392 16.63 0.02 2.58
CA ILE A 392 17.88 0.54 1.99
C ILE A 392 17.67 0.85 0.52
N SER A 393 17.02 -0.07 -0.20
CA SER A 393 16.67 0.11 -1.61
C SER A 393 15.73 1.31 -1.79
N LEU A 394 14.74 1.46 -0.90
CA LEU A 394 13.85 2.62 -0.88
C LEU A 394 14.62 3.91 -0.57
N GLU A 395 15.52 3.94 0.42
CA GLU A 395 16.31 5.14 0.72
C GLU A 395 17.13 5.60 -0.50
N THR A 396 17.64 4.65 -1.30
CA THR A 396 18.37 4.97 -2.54
C THR A 396 17.49 5.69 -3.57
N ILE A 397 16.22 5.28 -3.70
CA ILE A 397 15.24 6.00 -4.53
C ILE A 397 14.96 7.39 -3.94
N LEU A 398 14.74 7.48 -2.63
CA LEU A 398 14.44 8.76 -1.97
C LEU A 398 15.62 9.74 -2.10
N ASP A 399 16.86 9.28 -1.99
CA ASP A 399 18.06 10.10 -2.19
C ASP A 399 18.22 10.57 -3.64
N SER A 400 17.87 9.70 -4.60
CA SER A 400 17.83 10.07 -6.02
C SER A 400 16.79 11.17 -6.25
N ALA A 401 15.58 11.00 -5.69
CA ALA A 401 14.52 12.01 -5.77
C ALA A 401 14.88 13.32 -5.07
N ARG A 402 15.58 13.29 -3.92
CA ARG A 402 16.08 14.50 -3.23
C ARG A 402 17.08 15.29 -4.07
N SER A 403 17.82 14.62 -4.94
CA SER A 403 18.84 15.22 -5.80
C SER A 403 18.29 15.73 -7.13
N GLU A 404 17.01 15.46 -7.40
CA GLU A 404 16.36 15.82 -8.66
C GLU A 404 16.16 17.33 -8.76
N LYS A 405 16.51 17.90 -9.91
CA LYS A 405 16.42 19.35 -10.17
C LYS A 405 15.16 19.70 -10.93
N ASP A 406 14.70 18.82 -11.82
CA ASP A 406 13.42 19.03 -12.48
C ASP A 406 12.30 18.59 -11.54
N TRP A 407 11.51 19.57 -11.10
CA TRP A 407 10.38 19.31 -10.23
C TRP A 407 9.35 18.37 -10.90
N LYS A 408 9.31 18.27 -12.24
CA LYS A 408 8.45 17.32 -12.96
C LYS A 408 8.89 15.88 -12.73
N ASP A 409 10.18 15.62 -12.72
CA ASP A 409 10.71 14.28 -12.43
C ASP A 409 10.50 13.94 -10.96
N LEU A 410 10.68 14.91 -10.05
CA LEU A 410 10.30 14.76 -8.64
C LEU A 410 8.80 14.45 -8.47
N ARG A 411 7.92 15.07 -9.26
CA ARG A 411 6.47 14.77 -9.27
C ARG A 411 6.24 13.30 -9.62
N GLU A 412 6.95 12.76 -10.62
CA GLU A 412 6.81 11.35 -11.01
C GLU A 412 7.32 10.40 -9.91
N TYR A 413 8.42 10.73 -9.21
CA TYR A 413 8.84 9.98 -8.02
C TYR A 413 7.74 9.92 -6.95
N ILE A 414 7.07 11.05 -6.67
CA ILE A 414 5.97 11.12 -5.70
C ILE A 414 4.78 10.28 -6.17
N ARG A 415 4.46 10.27 -7.47
CA ARG A 415 3.39 9.45 -8.05
C ARG A 415 3.67 7.95 -7.92
N VAL A 416 4.90 7.54 -8.23
CA VAL A 416 5.35 6.17 -8.01
C VAL A 416 5.17 5.80 -6.54
N LEU A 417 5.64 6.61 -5.60
CA LEU A 417 5.45 6.35 -4.17
C LEU A 417 3.95 6.28 -3.78
N GLN A 418 3.09 7.10 -4.39
CA GLN A 418 1.65 7.07 -4.15
C GLN A 418 1.00 5.77 -4.62
N GLU A 419 1.38 5.27 -5.79
CA GLU A 419 0.86 4.05 -6.40
C GLU A 419 1.24 2.82 -5.58
N TYR A 420 2.53 2.70 -5.21
CA TYR A 420 3.06 1.51 -4.54
C TYR A 420 3.04 1.57 -3.00
N SER A 421 2.52 2.66 -2.41
CA SER A 421 2.49 2.87 -0.95
C SER A 421 1.75 1.80 -0.14
N THR A 422 0.79 1.09 -0.74
CA THR A 422 -0.06 0.10 -0.06
C THR A 422 0.75 -1.05 0.53
N TYR A 423 1.77 -1.53 -0.20
CA TYR A 423 2.55 -2.72 0.14
C TYR A 423 3.84 -2.41 0.92
N LEU A 424 4.12 -1.13 1.19
CA LEU A 424 5.24 -0.72 2.01
C LEU A 424 5.03 -1.15 3.48
N THR A 425 6.08 -1.67 4.09
CA THR A 425 6.11 -1.94 5.54
C THR A 425 5.97 -0.63 6.34
N GLN A 426 5.61 -0.70 7.63
CA GLN A 426 5.54 0.50 8.48
C GLN A 426 6.84 1.32 8.50
N LYS A 427 8.01 0.67 8.48
CA LYS A 427 9.31 1.33 8.46
C LYS A 427 9.54 2.10 7.14
N GLN A 428 9.22 1.48 6.02
CA GLN A 428 9.30 2.12 4.71
C GLN A 428 8.32 3.30 4.61
N LYS A 429 7.07 3.15 5.07
CA LYS A 429 6.10 4.25 5.13
C LYS A 429 6.63 5.43 5.95
N LYS A 430 7.33 5.18 7.07
CA LYS A 430 7.96 6.23 7.87
C LYS A 430 9.09 6.96 7.13
N GLN A 431 9.95 6.25 6.38
CA GLN A 431 10.97 6.87 5.53
C GLN A 431 10.33 7.77 4.46
N THR A 432 9.29 7.25 3.79
CA THR A 432 8.53 8.00 2.79
C THR A 432 7.86 9.24 3.40
N LEU A 433 7.21 9.13 4.55
CA LEU A 433 6.59 10.26 5.26
C LEU A 433 7.61 11.38 5.54
N LYS A 434 8.82 11.01 5.98
CA LYS A 434 9.90 11.98 6.23
C LYS A 434 10.29 12.71 4.95
N PHE A 435 10.52 11.98 3.86
CA PHE A 435 10.83 12.56 2.55
C PHE A 435 9.72 13.50 2.04
N LEU A 436 8.46 13.10 2.15
CA LEU A 436 7.33 13.93 1.72
C LEU A 436 7.21 15.19 2.56
N PHE A 437 7.46 15.09 3.86
CA PHE A 437 7.42 16.24 4.77
C PHE A 437 8.52 17.26 4.46
N GLU A 438 9.73 16.80 4.13
CA GLU A 438 10.82 17.67 3.63
C GLU A 438 10.34 18.49 2.40
N ASN A 439 9.63 17.83 1.49
CA ASN A 439 9.08 18.41 0.27
C ASN A 439 7.84 19.30 0.47
N LEU A 440 7.24 19.36 1.66
CA LEU A 440 6.22 20.38 1.98
C LEU A 440 6.80 21.81 2.04
N THR A 441 8.12 21.97 1.94
CA THR A 441 8.76 23.28 1.80
C THR A 441 9.20 23.59 0.37
N HIS A 442 8.90 22.70 -0.59
CA HIS A 442 9.30 22.85 -1.98
C HIS A 442 8.69 24.12 -2.62
N PRO A 443 9.41 24.84 -3.52
CA PRO A 443 8.89 26.06 -4.16
C PRO A 443 7.63 25.88 -5.00
N GLU A 444 7.44 24.70 -5.60
CA GLU A 444 6.28 24.36 -6.44
C GLU A 444 5.08 23.90 -5.62
N ASP A 445 3.95 24.60 -5.76
CA ASP A 445 2.71 24.35 -5.02
C ASP A 445 2.16 22.94 -5.29
N ASP A 446 2.28 22.46 -6.52
CA ASP A 446 1.79 21.14 -6.91
C ASP A 446 2.55 20.00 -6.20
N ILE A 447 3.88 20.11 -6.07
CA ILE A 447 4.69 19.16 -5.30
C ILE A 447 4.22 19.13 -3.85
N ARG A 448 4.05 20.32 -3.22
CA ARG A 448 3.58 20.40 -1.84
C ARG A 448 2.19 19.77 -1.68
N LYS A 449 1.29 20.01 -2.63
CA LYS A 449 -0.06 19.44 -2.62
C LYS A 449 -0.03 17.91 -2.70
N HIS A 450 0.67 17.35 -3.68
CA HIS A 450 0.80 15.89 -3.81
C HIS A 450 1.47 15.26 -2.57
N CYS A 451 2.51 15.90 -2.02
CA CYS A 451 3.12 15.44 -0.78
C CYS A 451 2.13 15.46 0.39
N ALA A 452 1.36 16.53 0.56
CA ALA A 452 0.36 16.62 1.64
C ALA A 452 -0.74 15.55 1.50
N GLU A 453 -1.25 15.35 0.29
CA GLU A 453 -2.22 14.29 -0.01
C GLU A 453 -1.64 12.90 0.32
N LEU A 454 -0.41 12.63 -0.11
CA LEU A 454 0.23 11.34 0.15
C LEU A 454 0.56 11.14 1.64
N ILE A 455 0.95 12.18 2.37
CA ILE A 455 1.13 12.11 3.83
C ILE A 455 -0.18 11.70 4.50
N GLY A 456 -1.30 12.36 4.16
CA GLY A 456 -2.61 12.02 4.71
C GLY A 456 -3.01 10.56 4.42
N LYS A 457 -2.83 10.11 3.17
CA LYS A 457 -3.08 8.72 2.76
C LYS A 457 -2.21 7.74 3.56
N LEU A 458 -0.90 8.00 3.66
CA LEU A 458 0.06 7.13 4.33
C LEU A 458 -0.22 6.99 5.82
N ILE A 459 -0.61 8.07 6.50
CA ILE A 459 -1.01 8.03 7.92
C ILE A 459 -2.27 7.16 8.06
N ALA A 460 -3.28 7.37 7.21
CA ALA A 460 -4.53 6.61 7.25
C ALA A 460 -4.34 5.10 7.07
N ILE A 461 -3.38 4.69 6.23
CA ILE A 461 -3.05 3.28 5.96
C ILE A 461 -1.81 2.78 6.72
N LEU A 462 -1.31 3.55 7.70
CA LEU A 462 -0.05 3.25 8.38
C LEU A 462 -0.16 2.01 9.25
N ASP A 463 -1.19 1.99 10.09
CA ASP A 463 -1.47 0.84 10.95
C ASP A 463 -1.72 -0.33 10.01
N GLU A 464 -0.86 -1.35 10.14
CA GLU A 464 -1.02 -2.61 9.43
C GLU A 464 -2.28 -3.25 10.00
N SER A 465 -3.44 -2.85 9.50
CA SER A 465 -4.59 -3.70 9.63
C SER A 465 -4.20 -4.99 8.95
N TYR A 466 -4.25 -6.07 9.70
CA TYR A 466 -4.35 -7.39 9.11
C TYR A 466 -5.42 -7.30 8.01
N MET A 467 -4.99 -7.26 6.75
CA MET A 467 -5.91 -7.25 5.61
C MET A 467 -6.69 -8.57 5.56
N LYS A 468 -6.19 -9.56 6.31
CA LYS A 468 -6.69 -10.93 6.42
C LYS A 468 -7.39 -11.12 7.74
N GLU A 469 -8.27 -12.11 7.77
CA GLU A 469 -9.03 -12.43 8.98
C GLU A 469 -8.09 -12.79 10.13
N ILE A 470 -8.48 -12.38 11.34
CA ILE A 470 -7.77 -12.67 12.59
C ILE A 470 -8.66 -13.61 13.43
N PRO A 471 -8.10 -14.53 14.21
CA PRO A 471 -8.88 -15.34 15.14
C PRO A 471 -9.68 -14.45 16.12
N SER A 472 -10.91 -14.85 16.46
CA SER A 472 -11.82 -14.06 17.30
C SER A 472 -11.30 -13.80 18.72
N ASN A 473 -10.36 -14.62 19.20
CA ASN A 473 -9.85 -14.58 20.57
C ASN A 473 -8.49 -13.86 20.68
N VAL A 474 -8.03 -13.20 19.61
CA VAL A 474 -6.73 -12.52 19.58
C VAL A 474 -6.93 -11.02 19.58
N GLU A 475 -6.45 -10.37 20.64
CA GLU A 475 -6.13 -8.94 20.60
C GLU A 475 -4.76 -8.79 19.95
N LEU A 476 -4.68 -7.97 18.89
CA LEU A 476 -3.40 -7.68 18.25
C LEU A 476 -2.49 -6.93 19.24
N PRO A 477 -1.20 -7.28 19.33
CA PRO A 477 -0.25 -6.47 20.08
C PRO A 477 -0.22 -5.06 19.50
N ASN A 478 -0.08 -4.06 20.39
CA ASN A 478 0.08 -2.67 19.96
C ASN A 478 1.26 -2.58 18.97
N ALA A 479 1.03 -1.97 17.82
CA ALA A 479 2.07 -1.75 16.83
C ALA A 479 3.23 -0.95 17.44
N GLU A 480 4.47 -1.22 17.02
CA GLU A 480 5.64 -0.43 17.43
C GLU A 480 5.50 1.04 17.00
N ILE A 481 4.77 1.29 15.91
CA ILE A 481 4.47 2.61 15.36
C ILE A 481 2.95 2.72 15.20
N ASN A 482 2.35 3.71 15.87
CA ASN A 482 0.92 3.97 15.83
C ASN A 482 0.61 5.18 14.94
N SER A 483 -0.35 5.04 14.01
CA SER A 483 -0.84 6.11 13.13
C SER A 483 -1.27 7.38 13.87
N LEU A 484 -1.87 7.22 15.06
CA LEU A 484 -2.32 8.33 15.90
C LEU A 484 -1.14 9.16 16.41
N ASP A 485 -0.04 8.51 16.79
CA ASP A 485 1.17 9.19 17.25
C ASP A 485 1.88 9.89 16.09
N VAL A 486 1.92 9.23 14.93
CA VAL A 486 2.46 9.83 13.70
C VAL A 486 1.64 11.06 13.29
N LEU A 487 0.30 11.00 13.34
CA LEU A 487 -0.55 12.16 13.07
C LEU A 487 -0.24 13.32 14.03
N ARG A 488 -0.10 13.04 15.33
CA ARG A 488 0.26 14.05 16.34
C ARG A 488 1.61 14.69 16.04
N GLU A 489 2.60 13.89 15.68
CA GLU A 489 3.95 14.35 15.33
C GLU A 489 3.91 15.32 14.14
N TYR A 490 3.32 14.89 13.02
CA TYR A 490 3.29 15.68 11.79
C TYR A 490 2.40 16.92 11.92
N LEU A 491 1.22 16.84 12.55
CA LEU A 491 0.38 18.02 12.82
C LEU A 491 1.10 19.05 13.69
N LYS A 492 1.82 18.60 14.73
CA LYS A 492 2.62 19.51 15.55
C LYS A 492 3.73 20.17 14.73
N ALA A 493 4.42 19.40 13.88
CA ALA A 493 5.49 19.92 13.04
C ALA A 493 4.98 20.94 11.98
N MET A 494 3.77 20.74 11.45
CA MET A 494 3.15 21.64 10.47
C MET A 494 2.61 22.93 11.12
N LEU A 495 1.95 22.82 12.27
CA LEU A 495 1.29 23.95 12.95
C LEU A 495 2.20 24.70 13.93
N SER A 496 3.33 24.10 14.33
CA SER A 496 4.31 24.69 15.24
C SER A 496 5.75 24.39 14.81
N PRO A 497 6.14 24.82 13.60
CA PRO A 497 7.49 24.60 13.10
C PRO A 497 8.55 25.36 13.92
N PRO A 498 9.82 24.90 13.91
CA PRO A 498 10.91 25.53 14.65
C PRO A 498 11.05 27.04 14.38
N SER A 499 11.37 27.81 15.42
CA SER A 499 11.42 29.27 15.35
C SER A 499 12.50 29.80 14.39
N ASN A 500 13.57 29.04 14.15
CA ASN A 500 14.67 29.36 13.23
C ASN A 500 14.33 29.14 11.74
N MET A 501 13.21 28.47 11.41
CA MET A 501 12.81 28.26 10.01
C MET A 501 12.32 29.57 9.36
N ILE A 502 12.63 29.77 8.09
CA ILE A 502 12.20 30.96 7.32
C ILE A 502 10.67 31.01 7.17
N TYR A 503 10.12 32.23 7.05
CA TYR A 503 8.67 32.45 7.05
C TYR A 503 7.94 31.65 5.96
N ILE A 504 8.44 31.66 4.71
CA ILE A 504 7.77 30.98 3.60
C ILE A 504 7.66 29.46 3.84
N ASN A 505 8.67 28.83 4.43
CA ASN A 505 8.63 27.41 4.75
C ASN A 505 7.61 27.13 5.87
N LYS A 506 7.57 27.96 6.91
CA LYS A 506 6.55 27.85 7.98
C LYS A 506 5.13 28.01 7.42
N PHE A 507 4.95 28.97 6.51
CA PHE A 507 3.68 29.21 5.83
C PHE A 507 3.28 27.99 5.00
N ASN A 508 4.20 27.47 4.17
CA ASN A 508 3.96 26.32 3.30
C ASN A 508 3.60 25.04 4.08
N LEU A 509 4.28 24.78 5.20
CA LEU A 509 3.95 23.68 6.10
C LEU A 509 2.53 23.80 6.63
N GLY A 510 2.18 24.95 7.22
CA GLY A 510 0.85 25.17 7.77
C GLY A 510 -0.25 25.16 6.70
N TYR A 511 -0.01 25.77 5.55
CA TYR A 511 -0.95 25.84 4.41
C TYR A 511 -1.24 24.47 3.78
N SER A 512 -0.35 23.49 3.97
CA SER A 512 -0.54 22.11 3.50
C SER A 512 -1.44 21.27 4.42
N THR A 513 -1.73 21.76 5.64
CA THR A 513 -2.52 21.03 6.65
C THR A 513 -3.93 20.64 6.15
N PRO A 514 -4.72 21.55 5.55
CA PRO A 514 -6.06 21.19 5.09
C PRO A 514 -6.05 20.03 4.08
N THR A 515 -5.10 20.03 3.15
CA THR A 515 -4.95 18.98 2.12
C THR A 515 -4.55 17.64 2.71
N MET A 516 -3.64 17.64 3.69
CA MET A 516 -3.27 16.42 4.41
C MET A 516 -4.46 15.83 5.17
N ILE A 517 -5.25 16.68 5.84
CA ILE A 517 -6.44 16.25 6.59
C ILE A 517 -7.56 15.75 5.68
N ASP A 518 -7.81 16.42 4.55
CA ASP A 518 -8.76 15.95 3.54
C ASP A 518 -8.42 14.53 3.06
N SER A 519 -7.16 14.32 2.68
CA SER A 519 -6.68 12.99 2.26
C SER A 519 -6.76 11.97 3.40
N LEU A 520 -6.39 12.34 4.63
CA LEU A 520 -6.50 11.45 5.79
C LEU A 520 -7.92 10.91 5.95
N PHE A 521 -8.94 11.79 5.99
CA PHE A 521 -10.32 11.35 6.16
C PHE A 521 -10.88 10.59 4.94
N LYS A 522 -10.39 10.89 3.74
CA LYS A 522 -10.75 10.14 2.51
C LYS A 522 -10.30 8.67 2.55
N TYR A 523 -9.18 8.37 3.21
CA TYR A 523 -8.60 7.03 3.25
C TYR A 523 -8.69 6.35 4.62
N CYS A 524 -9.13 7.04 5.67
CA CYS A 524 -9.23 6.46 7.01
C CYS A 524 -10.35 5.41 7.08
N LYS A 525 -10.17 4.46 7.99
CA LYS A 525 -11.21 3.46 8.31
C LYS A 525 -12.24 4.07 9.25
N GLU A 526 -13.49 3.62 9.10
CA GLU A 526 -14.59 4.04 9.97
C GLU A 526 -14.29 3.82 11.46
N SER A 527 -13.64 2.70 11.80
CA SER A 527 -13.22 2.38 13.17
C SER A 527 -12.23 3.36 13.79
N SER A 528 -11.45 4.08 12.98
CA SER A 528 -10.39 5.00 13.43
C SER A 528 -10.81 6.47 13.33
N LEU A 529 -12.01 6.73 12.80
CA LEU A 529 -12.50 8.06 12.48
C LEU A 529 -12.58 8.97 13.73
N GLU A 530 -13.13 8.45 14.83
CA GLU A 530 -13.26 9.21 16.08
C GLU A 530 -11.91 9.58 16.69
N ASP A 531 -10.94 8.65 16.66
CA ASP A 531 -9.62 8.88 17.23
C ASP A 531 -8.85 9.96 16.45
N TYR A 532 -8.90 9.91 15.11
CA TYR A 532 -8.33 10.96 14.28
C TYR A 532 -9.03 12.30 14.50
N ARG A 533 -10.37 12.31 14.52
CA ARG A 533 -11.16 13.51 14.78
C ARG A 533 -10.75 14.16 16.11
N LYS A 534 -10.65 13.37 17.18
CA LYS A 534 -10.23 13.83 18.51
C LYS A 534 -8.86 14.51 18.47
N ILE A 535 -7.88 13.91 17.80
CA ILE A 535 -6.52 14.48 17.69
C ILE A 535 -6.56 15.83 16.98
N ILE A 536 -7.27 15.92 15.85
CA ILE A 536 -7.35 17.13 15.03
C ILE A 536 -8.09 18.24 15.78
N LEU A 537 -9.24 17.93 16.39
CA LEU A 537 -10.04 18.90 17.13
C LEU A 537 -9.32 19.48 18.36
N ASN A 538 -8.39 18.74 18.97
CA ASN A 538 -7.52 19.25 20.04
C ASN A 538 -6.57 20.40 19.60
N HIS A 539 -6.47 20.69 18.29
CA HIS A 539 -5.75 21.85 17.78
C HIS A 539 -6.65 23.09 17.61
N PHE A 540 -7.97 22.94 17.67
CA PHE A 540 -8.93 24.05 17.62
C PHE A 540 -9.07 24.73 18.99
N ASP A 541 -7.96 25.27 19.49
CA ASP A 541 -7.91 26.10 20.69
C ASP A 541 -7.29 27.46 20.37
N HIS A 542 -8.08 28.52 20.57
CA HIS A 542 -7.70 29.90 20.28
C HIS A 542 -6.62 30.43 21.23
N LYS A 543 -6.37 29.75 22.35
CA LYS A 543 -5.30 30.06 23.32
C LYS A 543 -3.98 29.40 22.93
N LYS A 544 -4.04 28.20 22.34
CA LYS A 544 -2.88 27.42 21.89
C LYS A 544 -2.08 28.12 20.79
N TYR A 545 -2.78 28.70 19.81
CA TYR A 545 -2.14 29.37 18.67
C TYR A 545 -2.42 30.87 18.67
N LYS A 546 -1.36 31.69 18.74
CA LYS A 546 -1.43 33.15 18.58
C LYS A 546 -1.10 33.64 17.16
N ASN A 547 -0.46 32.80 16.35
CA ASN A 547 -0.11 33.11 14.98
C ASN A 547 -1.38 33.17 14.11
N VAL A 548 -1.53 34.26 13.35
CA VAL A 548 -2.71 34.51 12.50
C VAL A 548 -2.82 33.45 11.40
N ASP A 549 -1.72 33.13 10.71
CA ASP A 549 -1.72 32.18 9.60
C ASP A 549 -2.14 30.79 10.08
N VAL A 550 -1.61 30.33 11.22
CA VAL A 550 -1.98 29.02 11.82
C VAL A 550 -3.47 28.95 12.14
N GLN A 551 -4.04 30.02 12.71
CA GLN A 551 -5.49 30.08 12.97
C GLN A 551 -6.29 30.04 11.66
N LEU A 552 -5.81 30.66 10.59
CA LEU A 552 -6.45 30.61 9.28
C LEU A 552 -6.37 29.22 8.63
N PHE A 553 -5.24 28.53 8.77
CA PHE A 553 -5.10 27.16 8.27
C PHE A 553 -6.04 26.19 9.00
N LEU A 554 -6.21 26.34 10.32
CA LEU A 554 -7.19 25.57 11.08
C LEU A 554 -8.63 25.84 10.62
N LEU A 555 -8.98 27.11 10.40
CA LEU A 555 -10.30 27.48 9.86
C LEU A 555 -10.56 26.89 8.48
N ASP A 556 -9.55 26.83 7.60
CA ASP A 556 -9.69 26.22 6.28
C ASP A 556 -9.69 24.67 6.35
N THR A 557 -9.05 24.09 7.37
CA THR A 557 -9.06 22.64 7.64
C THR A 557 -10.43 22.15 8.08
N ALA A 558 -11.20 22.97 8.79
CA ALA A 558 -12.48 22.58 9.40
C ALA A 558 -13.48 21.95 8.42
N LYS A 559 -13.51 22.38 7.15
CA LYS A 559 -14.43 21.87 6.12
C LYS A 559 -14.16 20.43 5.68
N TYR A 560 -12.99 19.90 6.03
CA TYR A 560 -12.56 18.54 5.68
C TYR A 560 -12.72 17.56 6.85
N ILE A 561 -13.15 18.04 8.02
CA ILE A 561 -13.38 17.21 9.20
C ILE A 561 -14.84 16.77 9.18
N PRO A 562 -15.14 15.46 9.10
CA PRO A 562 -16.51 14.98 9.24
C PRO A 562 -17.04 15.37 10.62
N ILE A 563 -18.04 16.24 10.69
CA ILE A 563 -18.60 16.74 11.95
C ILE A 563 -19.62 15.73 12.47
N ASP A 564 -19.46 15.35 13.74
CA ASP A 564 -20.49 14.64 14.49
C ASP A 564 -20.95 15.54 15.64
N PHE A 565 -22.15 16.10 15.49
CA PHE A 565 -22.76 16.99 16.46
C PHE A 565 -23.04 16.33 17.82
N SER A 566 -23.03 15.00 17.90
CA SER A 566 -23.15 14.27 19.18
C SER A 566 -21.84 14.14 19.94
N SER A 567 -20.69 14.36 19.27
CA SER A 567 -19.37 14.21 19.86
C SER A 567 -18.96 15.44 20.68
N GLU A 568 -18.59 15.23 21.95
CA GLU A 568 -18.17 16.31 22.87
C GLU A 568 -16.98 17.13 22.34
N TYR A 569 -16.14 16.54 21.49
CA TYR A 569 -14.96 17.20 20.92
C TYR A 569 -15.34 18.29 19.90
N THR A 570 -16.52 18.22 19.28
CA THR A 570 -16.95 19.23 18.29
C THR A 570 -17.25 20.60 18.92
N ASN A 571 -17.52 20.65 20.23
CA ASN A 571 -17.67 21.92 20.96
C ASN A 571 -16.41 22.79 20.85
N SER A 572 -15.22 22.17 20.84
CA SER A 572 -13.95 22.90 20.71
C SER A 572 -13.85 23.68 19.39
N LEU A 573 -14.36 23.12 18.29
CA LEU A 573 -14.41 23.76 16.97
C LEU A 573 -15.30 25.01 17.00
N TRP A 574 -16.51 24.88 17.53
CA TRP A 574 -17.46 25.99 17.61
C TRP A 574 -16.94 27.11 18.52
N ASP A 575 -16.44 26.75 19.70
CA ASP A 575 -15.82 27.70 20.62
C ASP A 575 -14.63 28.42 19.97
N PHE A 576 -13.78 27.69 19.24
CA PHE A 576 -12.69 28.28 18.49
C PHE A 576 -13.18 29.32 17.48
N ILE A 577 -14.15 28.97 16.65
CA ILE A 577 -14.73 29.85 15.62
C ILE A 577 -15.33 31.11 16.27
N PHE A 578 -16.18 30.97 17.28
CA PHE A 578 -16.83 32.11 17.94
C PHE A 578 -15.84 33.01 18.68
N ASN A 579 -14.77 32.45 19.25
CA ASN A 579 -13.70 33.25 19.85
C ASN A 579 -12.87 34.00 18.80
N ILE A 580 -12.66 33.41 17.62
CA ILE A 580 -12.00 34.09 16.50
C ILE A 580 -12.83 35.26 15.97
N LEU A 581 -14.15 35.12 15.88
CA LEU A 581 -15.04 36.20 15.42
C LEU A 581 -14.94 37.48 16.26
N LYS A 582 -14.49 37.37 17.53
CA LYS A 582 -14.27 38.50 18.45
C LYS A 582 -12.90 39.19 18.28
N LYS A 583 -11.99 38.63 17.47
CA LYS A 583 -10.64 39.18 17.29
C LYS A 583 -10.66 40.46 16.45
N ARG A 584 -9.68 41.35 16.69
CA ARG A 584 -9.51 42.61 15.93
C ARG A 584 -9.07 42.38 14.47
N ASN A 585 -8.33 41.31 14.20
CA ASN A 585 -7.82 41.03 12.86
C ASN A 585 -8.97 40.65 11.91
N GLN A 586 -9.14 41.42 10.83
CA GLN A 586 -10.20 41.21 9.85
C GLN A 586 -10.06 39.88 9.09
N ALA A 587 -8.85 39.45 8.72
CA ALA A 587 -8.64 38.21 7.99
C ALA A 587 -9.14 36.99 8.79
N LEU A 588 -8.88 36.99 10.10
CA LEU A 588 -9.38 35.97 11.02
C LEU A 588 -10.91 35.94 11.07
N ARG A 589 -11.57 37.10 11.23
CA ARG A 589 -13.03 37.18 11.23
C ARG A 589 -13.64 36.71 9.90
N LEU A 590 -13.04 37.11 8.78
CA LEU A 590 -13.45 36.65 7.45
C LEU A 590 -13.29 35.14 7.29
N GLY A 591 -12.17 34.57 7.77
CA GLY A 591 -11.95 33.13 7.77
C GLY A 591 -13.02 32.40 8.57
N ALA A 592 -13.28 32.85 9.81
CA ALA A 592 -14.30 32.24 10.68
C ALA A 592 -15.71 32.32 10.08
N LEU A 593 -16.09 33.48 9.52
CA LEU A 593 -17.37 33.63 8.82
C LEU A 593 -17.47 32.72 7.59
N LYS A 594 -16.37 32.57 6.83
CA LYS A 594 -16.32 31.67 5.66
C LYS A 594 -16.49 30.22 6.10
N THR A 595 -15.81 29.79 7.15
CA THR A 595 -15.95 28.45 7.73
C THR A 595 -17.37 28.21 8.22
N LEU A 596 -17.97 29.16 8.96
CA LEU A 596 -19.37 29.05 9.38
C LEU A 596 -20.32 28.87 8.19
N ASN A 597 -20.13 29.61 7.10
CA ASN A 597 -20.98 29.49 5.90
C ASN A 597 -20.93 28.09 5.28
N LEU A 598 -19.80 27.39 5.40
CA LEU A 598 -19.64 26.03 4.88
C LEU A 598 -20.29 25.02 5.83
N LEU A 599 -20.03 25.12 7.13
CA LEU A 599 -20.58 24.20 8.13
C LEU A 599 -22.09 24.37 8.34
N ALA A 600 -22.62 25.57 8.10
CA ALA A 600 -24.05 25.88 8.22
C ALA A 600 -24.90 25.43 7.01
N GLN A 601 -24.33 24.63 6.09
CA GLN A 601 -25.09 23.99 5.01
C GLN A 601 -25.73 22.66 5.45
N GLU A 602 -25.30 22.11 6.59
CA GLU A 602 -25.82 20.88 7.19
C GLU A 602 -26.90 21.17 8.24
N ASP A 603 -27.64 20.14 8.68
CA ASP A 603 -28.63 20.25 9.75
C ASP A 603 -27.97 20.58 11.09
N LEU A 604 -27.87 21.88 11.38
CA LEU A 604 -27.29 22.42 12.60
C LEU A 604 -28.17 22.13 13.83
N PRO A 605 -27.56 21.69 14.95
CA PRO A 605 -28.20 21.69 16.25
C PRO A 605 -28.72 23.08 16.64
N LEU A 606 -29.85 23.10 17.37
CA LEU A 606 -30.55 24.33 17.77
C LEU A 606 -29.68 25.28 18.60
N ASP A 607 -28.80 24.76 19.45
CA ASP A 607 -27.90 25.55 20.30
C ASP A 607 -26.78 26.24 19.52
N ILE A 608 -26.23 25.57 18.49
CA ILE A 608 -25.25 26.19 17.60
C ILE A 608 -25.95 27.21 16.71
N LYS A 609 -27.12 26.87 16.18
CA LYS A 609 -27.93 27.78 15.36
C LYS A 609 -28.25 29.08 16.12
N SER A 610 -28.73 28.99 17.36
CA SER A 610 -29.03 30.16 18.18
C SER A 610 -27.80 31.02 18.45
N LYS A 611 -26.63 30.42 18.75
CA LYS A 611 -25.36 31.15 18.89
C LYS A 611 -24.97 31.90 17.61
N ILE A 612 -25.21 31.34 16.43
CA ILE A 612 -24.94 32.03 15.15
C ILE A 612 -25.92 33.21 14.99
N GLU A 613 -27.21 33.01 15.26
CA GLU A 613 -28.23 34.07 15.19
C GLU A 613 -27.93 35.22 16.16
N ASP A 614 -27.54 34.93 17.40
CA ASP A 614 -27.14 35.90 18.41
C ASP A 614 -25.90 36.69 17.99
N TYR A 615 -24.89 36.02 17.44
CA TYR A 615 -23.72 36.68 16.89
C TYR A 615 -24.11 37.62 15.74
N LEU A 616 -24.95 37.18 14.83
CA LEU A 616 -25.39 37.98 13.68
C LEU A 616 -26.15 39.23 14.12
N ASN A 617 -27.10 39.08 15.05
CA ASN A 617 -27.92 40.17 15.60
C ASN A 617 -27.10 41.17 16.43
N SER A 618 -26.10 40.71 17.18
CA SER A 618 -25.23 41.59 17.99
C SER A 618 -24.13 42.29 17.17
N SER A 619 -23.89 41.84 15.94
CA SER A 619 -22.78 42.35 15.14
C SER A 619 -23.09 43.71 14.49
N SER A 620 -22.15 44.66 14.57
CA SER A 620 -22.31 45.96 13.91
C SER A 620 -22.33 45.81 12.38
N ILE A 621 -23.35 46.38 11.72
CA ILE A 621 -23.44 46.47 10.26
C ILE A 621 -22.86 47.82 9.82
N ASN A 622 -21.73 47.80 9.11
CA ASN A 622 -21.06 49.02 8.64
C ASN A 622 -20.54 48.83 7.22
N LYS A 623 -20.69 49.86 6.37
CA LYS A 623 -20.17 49.90 4.98
C LYS A 623 -18.65 49.73 4.87
N LYS A 624 -17.87 49.94 5.94
CA LYS A 624 -16.42 49.65 5.94
C LYS A 624 -16.08 48.15 5.94
N TYR A 625 -17.05 47.28 6.27
CA TYR A 625 -16.85 45.83 6.40
C TYR A 625 -17.65 45.03 5.36
N ILE A 626 -17.72 45.50 4.12
CA ILE A 626 -18.55 44.89 3.07
C ILE A 626 -18.26 43.40 2.84
N THR A 627 -16.99 42.98 2.88
CA THR A 627 -16.63 41.56 2.77
C THR A 627 -17.17 40.72 3.93
N GLU A 628 -17.20 41.27 5.16
CA GLU A 628 -17.79 40.58 6.32
C GLU A 628 -19.32 40.55 6.21
N ASN A 629 -19.93 41.69 5.85
CA ASN A 629 -21.38 41.81 5.69
C ASN A 629 -21.91 40.83 4.62
N LEU A 630 -21.18 40.61 3.52
CA LEU A 630 -21.57 39.62 2.52
C LEU A 630 -21.65 38.21 3.11
N LEU A 631 -20.65 37.80 3.89
CA LEU A 631 -20.65 36.48 4.52
C LEU A 631 -21.73 36.36 5.58
N LYS A 632 -22.01 37.44 6.33
CA LYS A 632 -23.15 37.51 7.24
C LYS A 632 -24.48 37.40 6.51
N LEU A 633 -24.61 38.02 5.34
CA LEU A 633 -25.82 37.93 4.52
C LEU A 633 -26.05 36.50 4.03
N LYS A 634 -24.99 35.83 3.55
CA LYS A 634 -25.07 34.41 3.16
C LYS A 634 -25.53 33.53 4.33
N LEU A 635 -24.97 33.72 5.54
CA LEU A 635 -25.42 33.01 6.75
C LEU A 635 -26.88 33.32 7.10
N ALA A 636 -27.26 34.60 7.12
CA ALA A 636 -28.61 35.04 7.44
C ALA A 636 -29.65 34.44 6.47
N LYS A 637 -29.29 34.32 5.17
CA LYS A 637 -30.12 33.64 4.17
C LYS A 637 -30.25 32.16 4.46
N ASN A 638 -29.14 31.46 4.74
CA ASN A 638 -29.17 30.03 5.09
C ASN A 638 -30.01 29.75 6.35
N LEU A 639 -29.99 30.66 7.32
CA LEU A 639 -30.77 30.56 8.56
C LEU A 639 -32.19 31.13 8.47
N ASN A 640 -32.62 31.62 7.30
CA ASN A 640 -33.93 32.23 7.08
C ASN A 640 -34.24 33.50 7.93
N MET A 641 -33.21 34.28 8.28
CA MET A 641 -33.33 35.52 9.06
C MET A 641 -33.74 36.72 8.18
N LYS A 642 -35.01 36.79 7.75
CA LYS A 642 -35.50 37.78 6.76
C LYS A 642 -35.23 39.25 7.13
N SER A 643 -35.46 39.65 8.37
CA SER A 643 -35.27 41.04 8.83
C SER A 643 -33.81 41.49 8.72
N LEU A 644 -32.88 40.63 9.12
CA LEU A 644 -31.44 40.90 9.04
C LEU A 644 -30.95 40.90 7.59
N CYS A 645 -31.52 40.05 6.72
CA CYS A 645 -31.19 40.03 5.30
C CYS A 645 -31.46 41.39 4.64
N CYS A 646 -32.65 41.97 4.86
CA CYS A 646 -32.99 43.29 4.31
C CYS A 646 -31.99 44.37 4.75
N SER A 647 -31.66 44.41 6.06
CA SER A 647 -30.70 45.38 6.58
C SER A 647 -29.30 45.19 6.00
N LEU A 648 -28.81 43.95 5.89
CA LEU A 648 -27.50 43.66 5.29
C LEU A 648 -27.45 44.01 3.80
N GLU A 649 -28.52 43.76 3.04
CA GLU A 649 -28.60 44.07 1.60
C GLU A 649 -28.50 45.58 1.34
N GLU A 650 -29.16 46.42 2.15
CA GLU A 650 -29.03 47.89 2.05
C GLU A 650 -27.58 48.38 2.24
N HIS A 651 -26.79 47.65 3.02
CA HIS A 651 -25.40 47.96 3.32
C HIS A 651 -24.37 47.27 2.40
N ILE A 652 -24.80 46.35 1.53
CA ILE A 652 -23.99 45.67 0.51
C ILE A 652 -24.37 46.21 -0.87
N ASN A 653 -24.25 47.53 -1.05
CA ASN A 653 -24.37 48.14 -2.37
C ASN A 653 -22.96 48.29 -2.98
N ILE A 654 -22.58 47.34 -3.84
CA ILE A 654 -21.34 47.45 -4.61
C ILE A 654 -21.57 48.50 -5.68
N ASN A 655 -20.75 49.55 -5.66
CA ASN A 655 -20.75 50.56 -6.71
C ASN A 655 -19.41 50.57 -7.44
N LYS A 656 -19.35 51.28 -8.57
CA LYS A 656 -18.14 51.43 -9.39
C LYS A 656 -16.89 51.83 -8.58
N LYS A 657 -17.04 52.72 -7.60
CA LYS A 657 -15.94 53.16 -6.73
C LYS A 657 -15.40 52.01 -5.89
N LEU A 658 -16.27 51.27 -5.21
CA LEU A 658 -15.89 50.13 -4.38
C LEU A 658 -15.30 48.99 -5.21
N ALA A 659 -15.87 48.68 -6.37
CA ALA A 659 -15.31 47.67 -7.27
C ALA A 659 -13.86 48.02 -7.66
N THR A 660 -13.60 49.30 -7.95
CA THR A 660 -12.25 49.81 -8.25
C THR A 660 -11.31 49.68 -7.04
N GLU A 661 -11.77 50.01 -5.85
CA GLU A 661 -11.00 49.81 -4.61
C GLU A 661 -10.68 48.33 -4.35
N ILE A 662 -11.60 47.41 -4.68
CA ILE A 662 -11.40 45.97 -4.57
C ILE A 662 -10.36 45.48 -5.59
N PHE A 663 -10.40 45.96 -6.85
CA PHE A 663 -9.37 45.64 -7.85
C PHE A 663 -7.97 46.03 -7.34
N LEU A 664 -7.82 47.26 -6.85
CA LEU A 664 -6.56 47.73 -6.27
C LEU A 664 -6.15 46.94 -5.01
N SER A 665 -7.11 46.58 -4.17
CA SER A 665 -6.87 45.75 -2.97
C SER A 665 -6.33 44.38 -3.34
N ASN A 666 -6.90 43.73 -4.36
CA ASN A 666 -6.53 42.38 -4.78
C ASN A 666 -5.10 42.30 -5.31
N LEU A 667 -4.58 43.39 -5.88
CA LEU A 667 -3.20 43.48 -6.39
C LEU A 667 -2.15 43.73 -5.29
N LYS A 668 -2.56 44.14 -4.08
CA LYS A 668 -1.62 44.34 -2.96
C LYS A 668 -1.16 43.00 -2.39
N SER A 669 0.14 42.89 -2.09
CA SER A 669 0.74 41.75 -1.42
C SER A 669 0.22 41.55 0.01
N ASN A 670 -0.02 42.64 0.74
CA ASN A 670 -0.53 42.61 2.13
C ASN A 670 -2.02 42.21 2.27
N THR A 671 -2.75 42.04 1.16
CA THR A 671 -4.15 41.58 1.20
C THR A 671 -4.16 40.07 1.40
N SER A 672 -4.76 39.59 2.50
CA SER A 672 -4.82 38.16 2.79
C SER A 672 -5.57 37.38 1.70
N TRP A 673 -5.12 36.15 1.44
CA TRP A 673 -5.73 35.27 0.44
C TRP A 673 -7.23 35.02 0.69
N ILE A 674 -7.65 34.95 1.96
CA ILE A 674 -9.07 34.81 2.34
C ILE A 674 -9.88 36.02 1.91
N LYS A 675 -9.33 37.24 2.09
CA LYS A 675 -10.00 38.45 1.65
C LYS A 675 -10.10 38.49 0.13
N LYS A 676 -9.05 38.07 -0.59
CA LYS A 676 -9.07 37.95 -2.07
C LYS A 676 -10.17 36.98 -2.55
N HIS A 677 -10.34 35.82 -1.90
CA HIS A 677 -11.42 34.86 -2.20
C HIS A 677 -12.81 35.52 -2.16
N ILE A 678 -13.10 36.25 -1.08
CA ILE A 678 -14.40 36.90 -0.88
C ILE A 678 -14.57 38.09 -1.82
N GLN A 679 -13.48 38.81 -2.10
CA GLN A 679 -13.46 39.91 -3.06
C GLN A 679 -13.72 39.42 -4.49
N ILE A 680 -13.23 38.24 -4.87
CA ILE A 680 -13.58 37.60 -6.15
C ILE A 680 -15.10 37.33 -6.22
N ASP A 681 -15.70 36.73 -5.18
CA ASP A 681 -17.15 36.51 -5.13
C ASP A 681 -17.95 37.83 -5.28
N LEU A 682 -17.51 38.90 -4.62
CA LEU A 682 -18.14 40.23 -4.70
C LEU A 682 -18.09 40.79 -6.12
N LEU A 683 -16.90 40.78 -6.73
CA LEU A 683 -16.71 41.29 -8.09
C LEU A 683 -17.47 40.47 -9.12
N LEU A 684 -17.48 39.14 -8.96
CA LEU A 684 -18.24 38.22 -9.80
C LEU A 684 -19.74 38.53 -9.74
N LYS A 685 -20.30 38.69 -8.54
CA LYS A 685 -21.71 39.07 -8.35
C LYS A 685 -22.00 40.42 -9.04
N TYR A 686 -21.18 41.43 -8.77
CA TYR A 686 -21.37 42.78 -9.32
C TYR A 686 -21.29 42.82 -10.86
N ALA A 687 -20.36 42.06 -11.44
CA ALA A 687 -20.19 41.94 -12.88
C ALA A 687 -21.39 41.27 -13.55
N LYS A 688 -21.98 40.22 -12.93
CA LYS A 688 -23.21 39.59 -13.43
C LYS A 688 -24.43 40.51 -13.37
N GLU A 689 -24.50 41.38 -12.37
CA GLU A 689 -25.58 42.38 -12.22
C GLU A 689 -25.39 43.59 -13.16
N ASN A 690 -24.17 43.86 -13.63
CA ASN A 690 -23.84 44.98 -14.50
C ASN A 690 -22.97 44.58 -15.72
N PRO A 691 -23.43 43.63 -16.58
CA PRO A 691 -22.57 43.01 -17.59
C PRO A 691 -21.94 44.02 -18.55
N SER A 692 -22.75 44.90 -19.14
CA SER A 692 -22.37 45.83 -20.21
C SER A 692 -21.30 46.86 -19.81
N SER A 693 -21.05 47.04 -18.51
CA SER A 693 -20.10 48.04 -18.00
C SER A 693 -18.92 47.44 -17.25
N PHE A 694 -19.01 46.19 -16.79
CA PHE A 694 -18.05 45.64 -15.81
C PHE A 694 -17.60 44.20 -16.05
N ALA A 695 -18.28 43.41 -16.88
CA ALA A 695 -17.92 42.00 -17.08
C ALA A 695 -16.48 41.87 -17.61
N MET A 696 -16.15 42.54 -18.72
CA MET A 696 -14.83 42.46 -19.35
C MET A 696 -13.69 42.89 -18.41
N HIS A 697 -13.83 44.07 -17.78
CA HIS A 697 -12.83 44.57 -16.85
C HIS A 697 -12.60 43.61 -15.66
N THR A 698 -13.66 42.96 -15.19
CA THR A 698 -13.58 41.98 -14.09
C THR A 698 -12.88 40.70 -14.53
N VAL A 699 -13.15 40.21 -15.74
CA VAL A 699 -12.47 39.02 -16.29
C VAL A 699 -10.99 39.27 -16.55
N ILE A 700 -10.61 40.44 -17.04
CA ILE A 700 -9.20 40.83 -17.17
C ILE A 700 -8.52 40.83 -15.79
N HIS A 701 -9.17 41.40 -14.77
CA HIS A 701 -8.65 41.38 -13.41
C HIS A 701 -8.46 39.96 -12.87
N PHE A 702 -9.41 39.05 -13.09
CA PHE A 702 -9.28 37.64 -12.71
C PHE A 702 -8.19 36.92 -13.51
N SER A 703 -8.02 37.23 -14.79
CA SER A 703 -6.92 36.72 -15.62
C SER A 703 -5.57 37.14 -15.05
N ASN A 704 -5.45 38.37 -14.55
CA ASN A 704 -4.25 38.82 -13.84
C ASN A 704 -4.03 38.05 -12.54
N LEU A 705 -5.06 37.87 -11.70
CA LEU A 705 -4.95 37.09 -10.47
C LEU A 705 -4.53 35.63 -10.75
N LEU A 706 -5.05 35.02 -11.81
CA LEU A 706 -4.67 33.68 -12.27
C LEU A 706 -3.17 33.61 -12.62
N LYS A 707 -2.63 34.66 -13.26
CA LYS A 707 -1.22 34.72 -13.70
C LYS A 707 -0.21 35.08 -12.58
N VAL A 708 -0.59 35.91 -11.60
CA VAL A 708 0.38 36.58 -10.71
C VAL A 708 0.19 36.33 -9.21
N SER A 709 -0.89 35.66 -8.77
CA SER A 709 -1.12 35.45 -7.33
C SER A 709 -0.25 34.32 -6.77
N ASP A 710 0.45 34.58 -5.66
CA ASP A 710 1.34 33.63 -4.98
C ASP A 710 0.65 32.42 -4.35
N ILE A 711 -0.68 32.45 -4.23
CA ILE A 711 -1.49 31.42 -3.58
C ILE A 711 -2.33 30.72 -4.64
N GLU A 712 -2.11 29.41 -4.83
CA GLU A 712 -2.88 28.55 -5.75
C GLU A 712 -4.39 28.71 -5.59
N SER A 713 -4.93 28.65 -4.38
CA SER A 713 -6.38 28.67 -4.19
C SER A 713 -7.04 29.97 -4.66
N VAL A 714 -6.31 31.09 -4.68
CA VAL A 714 -6.78 32.37 -5.24
C VAL A 714 -6.80 32.30 -6.76
N ARG A 715 -5.78 31.69 -7.38
CA ARG A 715 -5.69 31.46 -8.83
C ARG A 715 -6.85 30.58 -9.31
N SER A 716 -7.06 29.45 -8.63
CA SER A 716 -8.12 28.51 -8.97
C SER A 716 -9.51 29.15 -8.82
N LYS A 717 -9.73 29.95 -7.76
CA LYS A 717 -10.97 30.70 -7.57
C LYS A 717 -11.19 31.77 -8.66
N ALA A 718 -10.12 32.48 -9.07
CA ALA A 718 -10.19 33.45 -10.16
C ALA A 718 -10.47 32.79 -11.50
N GLY A 719 -9.81 31.67 -11.81
CA GLY A 719 -10.03 30.90 -13.03
C GLY A 719 -11.48 30.41 -13.17
N ASN A 720 -12.06 29.85 -12.11
CA ASN A 720 -13.48 29.48 -12.09
C ASN A 720 -14.40 30.69 -12.32
N ALA A 721 -14.08 31.84 -11.71
CA ALA A 721 -14.85 33.07 -11.88
C ALA A 721 -14.77 33.65 -13.30
N ILE A 722 -13.67 33.41 -14.04
CA ILE A 722 -13.57 33.73 -15.48
C ILE A 722 -14.61 32.93 -16.26
N LEU A 723 -14.65 31.61 -16.06
CA LEU A 723 -15.58 30.71 -16.75
C LEU A 723 -17.04 31.11 -16.51
N GLU A 724 -17.38 31.49 -15.27
CA GLU A 724 -18.72 31.95 -14.90
C GLU A 724 -19.13 33.29 -15.55
N LEU A 725 -18.17 34.11 -16.01
CA LEU A 725 -18.43 35.38 -16.66
C LEU A 725 -18.44 35.29 -18.19
N MET A 726 -17.92 34.20 -18.79
CA MET A 726 -17.94 34.00 -20.25
C MET A 726 -19.31 34.20 -20.91
N PRO A 727 -20.45 33.74 -20.33
CA PRO A 727 -21.77 33.96 -20.92
C PRO A 727 -22.17 35.45 -21.03
N TYR A 728 -21.61 36.30 -20.16
CA TYR A 728 -21.95 37.72 -20.04
C TYR A 728 -21.09 38.64 -20.92
N LEU A 729 -20.09 38.07 -21.61
CA LEU A 729 -19.22 38.78 -22.54
C LEU A 729 -19.79 38.73 -23.97
N SER A 730 -19.58 39.81 -24.72
CA SER A 730 -19.79 39.83 -26.18
C SER A 730 -18.81 38.90 -26.90
N LEU A 731 -19.12 38.53 -28.15
CA LEU A 731 -18.27 37.63 -28.93
C LEU A 731 -16.82 38.16 -29.08
N ALA A 732 -16.66 39.46 -29.32
CA ALA A 732 -15.36 40.11 -29.40
C ALA A 732 -14.59 40.04 -28.07
N GLU A 733 -15.27 40.29 -26.93
CA GLU A 733 -14.66 40.20 -25.61
C GLU A 733 -14.25 38.76 -25.26
N ARG A 734 -15.02 37.75 -25.66
CA ARG A 734 -14.65 36.33 -25.48
C ARG A 734 -13.35 36.00 -26.22
N ASN A 735 -13.20 36.48 -27.45
CA ASN A 735 -11.98 36.32 -28.22
C ASN A 735 -10.76 36.96 -27.54
N GLU A 736 -10.90 38.20 -27.06
CA GLU A 736 -9.84 38.90 -26.32
C GLU A 736 -9.40 38.13 -25.06
N ILE A 737 -10.34 37.56 -24.29
CA ILE A 737 -10.00 36.77 -23.11
C ILE A 737 -9.29 35.46 -23.47
N ALA A 738 -9.72 34.78 -24.54
CA ALA A 738 -9.03 33.58 -25.01
C ALA A 738 -7.57 33.91 -25.41
N ILE A 739 -7.37 34.98 -26.16
CA ILE A 739 -6.04 35.45 -26.57
C ILE A 739 -5.19 35.83 -25.35
N GLU A 740 -5.74 36.56 -24.39
CA GLU A 740 -5.02 36.98 -23.19
C GLU A 740 -4.56 35.80 -22.33
N LEU A 741 -5.40 34.77 -22.18
CA LEU A 741 -5.01 33.55 -21.47
C LEU A 741 -3.96 32.74 -22.23
N LEU A 742 -4.08 32.63 -23.56
CA LEU A 742 -3.07 31.96 -24.40
C LEU A 742 -1.71 32.68 -24.35
N ARG A 743 -1.69 34.02 -24.40
CA ARG A 743 -0.48 34.82 -24.16
C ARG A 743 0.10 34.57 -22.77
N GLY A 744 -0.75 34.34 -21.78
CA GLY A 744 -0.33 33.97 -20.43
C GLY A 744 0.52 32.69 -20.37
N LEU A 745 0.37 31.77 -21.32
CA LEU A 745 1.19 30.54 -21.40
C LEU A 745 2.64 30.83 -21.81
N GLU A 746 2.88 31.95 -22.50
CA GLU A 746 4.18 32.33 -23.07
C GLU A 746 5.08 33.06 -22.06
N ILE A 747 4.59 33.30 -20.84
CA ILE A 747 5.38 33.94 -19.78
C ILE A 747 6.47 32.98 -19.29
N GLU A 748 7.67 33.10 -19.85
CA GLU A 748 8.81 32.25 -19.52
C GLU A 748 9.23 32.35 -18.05
N GLY A 749 9.62 31.21 -17.46
CA GLY A 749 10.14 31.14 -16.09
C GLY A 749 9.11 31.35 -14.97
N ASN A 750 7.84 31.60 -15.30
CA ASN A 750 6.80 31.76 -14.29
C ASN A 750 6.16 30.41 -13.95
N ARG A 751 6.47 29.89 -12.75
CA ARG A 751 5.86 28.68 -12.16
C ARG A 751 4.31 28.69 -12.13
N PHE A 752 3.69 29.87 -12.26
CA PHE A 752 2.23 29.99 -12.22
C PHE A 752 1.53 29.65 -13.55
N THR A 753 2.26 29.53 -14.66
CA THR A 753 1.68 29.22 -15.99
C THR A 753 1.02 27.84 -16.06
N GLU A 754 1.37 26.90 -15.17
CA GLU A 754 0.78 25.54 -15.10
C GLU A 754 -0.74 25.51 -14.85
N TYR A 755 -1.29 26.58 -14.28
CA TYR A 755 -2.70 26.70 -13.89
C TYR A 755 -3.58 27.29 -14.99
N ILE A 756 -2.99 28.00 -15.94
CA ILE A 756 -3.70 28.67 -17.03
C ILE A 756 -4.35 27.65 -18.00
N PRO A 757 -3.69 26.54 -18.42
CA PRO A 757 -4.24 25.59 -19.38
C PRO A 757 -5.66 25.07 -19.04
N THR A 758 -5.93 24.79 -17.77
CA THR A 758 -7.24 24.29 -17.31
C THR A 758 -8.37 25.24 -17.63
N TYR A 759 -8.13 26.55 -17.51
CA TYR A 759 -9.14 27.58 -17.73
C TYR A 759 -9.13 28.05 -19.18
N ALA A 760 -7.95 28.23 -19.78
CA ALA A 760 -7.80 28.60 -21.19
C ALA A 760 -8.48 27.59 -22.11
N GLY A 761 -8.28 26.29 -21.86
CA GLY A 761 -8.86 25.24 -22.70
C GLY A 761 -10.39 25.24 -22.71
N GLN A 762 -11.02 25.56 -21.58
CA GLN A 762 -12.47 25.70 -21.47
C GLN A 762 -12.97 27.05 -22.04
N VAL A 763 -12.20 28.13 -21.90
CA VAL A 763 -12.52 29.45 -22.46
C VAL A 763 -12.57 29.41 -24.00
N ILE A 764 -11.66 28.67 -24.65
CA ILE A 764 -11.60 28.53 -26.11
C ILE A 764 -12.92 27.99 -26.70
N LEU A 765 -13.66 27.18 -25.95
CA LEU A 765 -14.95 26.62 -26.38
C LEU A 765 -16.08 27.66 -26.47
N TRP A 766 -15.86 28.89 -25.99
CA TRP A 766 -16.82 29.99 -26.09
C TRP A 766 -16.68 30.83 -27.36
N LEU A 767 -15.70 30.51 -28.21
CA LEU A 767 -15.40 31.22 -29.45
C LEU A 767 -16.34 30.80 -30.57
N GLN A 768 -16.51 31.69 -31.55
CA GLN A 768 -17.19 31.37 -32.79
C GLN A 768 -16.29 30.46 -33.66
N PRO A 769 -16.86 29.68 -34.60
CA PRO A 769 -16.10 28.70 -35.38
C PRO A 769 -14.88 29.26 -36.11
N ILE A 770 -14.99 30.48 -36.67
CA ILE A 770 -13.91 31.11 -37.43
C ILE A 770 -12.73 31.45 -36.50
N GLU A 771 -13.02 32.08 -35.37
CA GLU A 771 -12.03 32.44 -34.35
C GLU A 771 -11.40 31.19 -33.72
N LEU A 772 -12.19 30.12 -33.54
CA LEU A 772 -11.67 28.84 -33.08
C LEU A 772 -10.68 28.24 -34.09
N ASP A 773 -11.01 28.25 -35.38
CA ASP A 773 -10.12 27.77 -36.45
C ASP A 773 -8.82 28.59 -36.49
N GLU A 774 -8.90 29.91 -36.32
CA GLU A 774 -7.73 30.79 -36.22
C GLU A 774 -6.85 30.45 -35.01
N ILE A 775 -7.45 30.21 -33.83
CA ILE A 775 -6.70 29.78 -32.65
C ILE A 775 -6.05 28.42 -32.86
N ILE A 776 -6.74 27.46 -33.49
CA ILE A 776 -6.17 26.13 -33.78
C ILE A 776 -4.94 26.26 -34.71
N GLN A 777 -5.02 27.13 -35.72
CA GLN A 777 -3.88 27.43 -36.59
C GLN A 777 -2.72 28.08 -35.81
N ASP A 778 -3.00 29.07 -34.95
CA ASP A 778 -2.00 29.72 -34.10
C ASP A 778 -1.32 28.71 -33.16
N LEU A 779 -2.10 27.88 -32.45
CA LEU A 779 -1.60 26.81 -31.58
C LEU A 779 -0.72 25.83 -32.34
N THR A 780 -1.08 25.49 -33.59
CA THR A 780 -0.28 24.60 -34.45
C THR A 780 1.08 25.22 -34.81
N ILE A 781 1.09 26.52 -35.16
CA ILE A 781 2.33 27.24 -35.48
C ILE A 781 3.20 27.35 -34.23
N LYS A 782 2.62 27.73 -33.08
CA LYS A 782 3.31 27.85 -31.80
C LYS A 782 3.90 26.50 -31.39
N PHE A 783 3.13 25.42 -31.43
CA PHE A 783 3.62 24.09 -31.08
C PHE A 783 4.89 23.70 -31.86
N LYS A 784 4.98 24.04 -33.16
CA LYS A 784 6.17 23.76 -33.98
C LYS A 784 7.40 24.58 -33.59
N LYS A 785 7.21 25.82 -33.12
CA LYS A 785 8.30 26.79 -32.85
C LYS A 785 8.72 26.90 -31.38
N SER A 786 7.86 26.45 -30.46
CA SER A 786 8.05 26.64 -29.02
C SER A 786 9.06 25.69 -28.38
N ASN A 787 9.59 26.11 -27.22
CA ASN A 787 10.39 25.24 -26.34
C ASN A 787 9.55 24.11 -25.72
N THR A 788 10.20 23.10 -25.13
CA THR A 788 9.52 21.91 -24.56
C THR A 788 8.49 22.29 -23.49
N ASN A 789 8.76 23.29 -22.66
CA ASN A 789 7.85 23.67 -21.59
C ASN A 789 6.54 24.26 -22.14
N LEU A 790 6.63 25.20 -23.07
CA LEU A 790 5.47 25.78 -23.72
C LEU A 790 4.72 24.72 -24.56
N LYS A 791 5.43 23.78 -25.22
CA LYS A 791 4.78 22.62 -25.88
C LYS A 791 3.91 21.82 -24.91
N CYS A 792 4.42 21.50 -23.71
CA CYS A 792 3.64 20.81 -22.68
C CYS A 792 2.38 21.60 -22.27
N LEU A 793 2.51 22.91 -22.05
CA LEU A 793 1.38 23.77 -21.68
C LEU A 793 0.33 23.84 -22.79
N LEU A 794 0.75 23.98 -24.05
CA LEU A 794 -0.15 23.97 -25.22
C LEU A 794 -0.89 22.63 -25.35
N LEU A 795 -0.18 21.50 -25.22
CA LEU A 795 -0.80 20.17 -25.25
C LEU A 795 -1.80 19.99 -24.10
N LYS A 796 -1.48 20.49 -22.89
CA LYS A 796 -2.40 20.45 -21.75
C LYS A 796 -3.66 21.27 -22.04
N THR A 797 -3.52 22.47 -22.60
CA THR A 797 -4.66 23.32 -22.99
C THR A 797 -5.53 22.60 -24.02
N ILE A 798 -4.93 22.05 -25.08
CA ILE A 798 -5.64 21.28 -26.12
C ILE A 798 -6.34 20.07 -25.51
N GLY A 799 -5.66 19.30 -24.65
CA GLY A 799 -6.25 18.15 -23.97
C GLY A 799 -7.46 18.52 -23.12
N ILE A 800 -7.41 19.64 -22.41
CA ILE A 800 -8.55 20.18 -21.64
C ILE A 800 -9.66 20.66 -22.59
N THR A 801 -9.34 21.32 -23.70
CA THR A 801 -10.35 21.70 -24.70
C THR A 801 -11.08 20.47 -25.21
N ILE A 802 -10.35 19.44 -25.63
CA ILE A 802 -10.93 18.17 -26.14
C ILE A 802 -11.77 17.49 -25.07
N SER A 803 -11.33 17.46 -23.81
CA SER A 803 -12.10 16.80 -22.75
C SER A 803 -13.40 17.52 -22.37
N ASN A 804 -13.56 18.79 -22.78
CA ASN A 804 -14.72 19.62 -22.48
C ASN A 804 -15.52 20.03 -23.73
N TYR A 805 -15.08 19.65 -24.93
CA TYR A 805 -15.80 19.81 -26.20
C TYR A 805 -16.93 18.79 -26.30
#